data_AF-A0A2P5XWG8-F1
#
_entry.id   AF-A0A2P5XWG8-F1
#
_cell.length_a   1.000
_cell.length_b   1.000
_cell.length_c   1.000
_cell.angle_alpha   90.00
_cell.angle_beta   90.00
_cell.angle_gamma   90.00
#
_symmetry.space_group_name_H-M   'P 1'
#
loop_
_entity.id
_entity.type
_entity.pdbx_description
1 polymer ?
#
loop_
_entity_poly.entity_id
_entity_poly.type
_entity_poly.pdbx_seq_one_letter_code
_entity_poly.pdbx_strand_id
1 'polypeptide(L)'
;MDHNNVSGTIPQEIGKLRSLSQLFLQENKLSGNIPSMGNLSNLVNLYLGVNELPSSITEELGMLRSLGLFGLSRNHLNGSIPRKLDGLAFLYLSSNKLSGSIPAELRMLRSLYQLQLWNISLTENICFGGLLGKLTVETNHFIALVPKSLEICISSTRLKLEENQLSGIIAEGFDTYLNLKGGSNGTWKVDITEHPLLDDNMLSGDFSLVILILSVHPDISSKNILLDSDNEVHISGLWHCQASKTHLTSIKSNSGVYGVPKEDNFLTRTLWEIDRQVAVSSRTFTWQNWEFTWTRHSGPDRHVYLSLSSAVQNCYQTLVSIQIQKEIKVEEAMATLTVPTTVPSVSEDCEQLRKAFSGWGTNEGLIIDILGHRNAEQRNLIRKTYAETYGEDLLKALDKELSNDFERLVLLWALDPAERDALLANEATKRWTSSNQVLMEIACTRSANQLLHARQAYHARYKKSLEEDVAHHTTGDFHKLLLPLVSSYRYEGEEVNMTLAKTEAKLLHEKISNKAYSDDDVIRVLATRSKAQINATLNHYKNEYGNDINKDLKADPKDEFLALLRSTVKCLVYPEKYFEKVLRLAINRRGTDEGALTRVVCTRAEVDLKIIADEYQRRNSVPLTRAIVKDTHGDYEKLLLVLAGHVEN
;
A
#
# COMPACT_ATOMS: atom_id res chain seq x y z
N MET A 1 -26.21 -25.78 22.12
CA MET A 1 -27.67 -25.66 22.33
C MET A 1 -28.21 -24.64 21.34
N ASP A 2 -27.78 -24.77 20.10
CA ASP A 2 -28.08 -23.87 19.00
C ASP A 2 -29.27 -24.41 18.19
N HIS A 3 -29.96 -23.56 17.44
CA HIS A 3 -31.11 -23.93 16.61
C HIS A 3 -32.28 -24.52 17.42
N ASN A 4 -32.67 -23.83 18.49
CA ASN A 4 -33.77 -24.26 19.35
C ASN A 4 -34.71 -23.08 19.66
N ASN A 5 -35.82 -23.35 20.37
CA ASN A 5 -36.74 -22.31 20.85
C ASN A 5 -36.46 -21.93 22.32
N VAL A 6 -35.21 -22.04 22.77
CA VAL A 6 -34.86 -21.74 24.17
C VAL A 6 -35.00 -20.24 24.42
N SER A 7 -35.76 -19.88 25.45
CA SER A 7 -36.00 -18.50 25.86
C SER A 7 -35.51 -18.24 27.29
N GLY A 8 -35.36 -16.96 27.64
CA GLY A 8 -34.85 -16.53 28.93
C GLY A 8 -33.39 -16.08 28.88
N THR A 9 -32.79 -15.86 30.06
CA THR A 9 -31.44 -15.29 30.17
C THR A 9 -30.34 -16.34 30.18
N ILE A 10 -29.17 -15.98 29.66
CA ILE A 10 -27.96 -16.79 29.81
C ILE A 10 -27.54 -16.78 31.30
N PRO A 11 -27.49 -17.93 32.00
CA PRO A 11 -27.17 -17.98 33.43
C PRO A 11 -25.75 -17.47 33.74
N GLN A 12 -25.59 -16.72 34.84
CA GLN A 12 -24.28 -16.19 35.26
C GLN A 12 -23.28 -17.30 35.61
N GLU A 13 -23.78 -18.48 35.97
CA GLU A 13 -23.00 -19.67 36.29
C GLU A 13 -22.13 -20.15 35.12
N ILE A 14 -22.50 -19.83 33.87
CA ILE A 14 -21.69 -20.15 32.68
C ILE A 14 -20.30 -19.51 32.77
N GLY A 15 -20.19 -18.31 33.35
CA GLY A 15 -18.91 -17.62 33.58
C GLY A 15 -17.95 -18.34 34.53
N LYS A 16 -18.42 -19.37 35.26
CA LYS A 16 -17.61 -20.17 36.20
C LYS A 16 -17.00 -21.42 35.56
N LEU A 17 -17.40 -21.77 34.34
CA LEU A 17 -17.01 -23.01 33.65
C LEU A 17 -15.61 -22.90 33.01
N ARG A 18 -14.54 -22.83 33.81
CA ARG A 18 -13.16 -22.56 33.33
C ARG A 18 -12.62 -23.52 32.26
N SER A 19 -13.15 -24.73 32.17
CA SER A 19 -12.76 -25.73 31.15
C SER A 19 -13.54 -25.59 29.84
N LEU A 20 -14.50 -24.67 29.76
CA LEU A 20 -15.34 -24.48 28.58
C LEU A 20 -14.51 -23.92 27.43
N SER A 21 -14.45 -24.68 26.33
CA SER A 21 -13.69 -24.32 25.13
C SER A 21 -14.57 -23.81 23.99
N GLN A 22 -15.83 -24.22 23.95
CA GLN A 22 -16.78 -23.85 22.90
C GLN A 22 -18.17 -23.62 23.50
N LEU A 23 -18.81 -22.52 23.11
CA LEU A 23 -20.18 -22.20 23.51
C LEU A 23 -21.00 -21.76 22.29
N PHE A 24 -21.96 -22.61 21.92
CA PHE A 24 -22.88 -22.41 20.80
C PHE A 24 -24.31 -22.27 21.33
N LEU A 25 -24.85 -21.04 21.27
CA LEU A 25 -26.21 -20.68 21.66
C LEU A 25 -26.96 -19.91 20.55
N GLN A 26 -26.42 -19.92 19.33
CA GLN A 26 -27.03 -19.23 18.20
C GLN A 26 -28.40 -19.78 17.83
N GLU A 27 -29.24 -18.95 17.21
CA GLU A 27 -30.59 -19.32 16.75
C GLU A 27 -31.48 -19.83 17.89
N ASN A 28 -31.73 -18.93 18.85
CA ASN A 28 -32.65 -19.13 19.97
C ASN A 28 -33.45 -17.83 20.25
N LYS A 29 -34.20 -17.80 21.36
CA LYS A 29 -34.94 -16.62 21.86
C LYS A 29 -34.33 -16.11 23.17
N LEU A 30 -33.00 -16.18 23.29
CA LEU A 30 -32.30 -15.76 24.51
C LEU A 30 -32.34 -14.24 24.63
N SER A 31 -32.62 -13.75 25.83
CA SER A 31 -32.77 -12.33 26.14
C SER A 31 -32.00 -11.96 27.41
N GLY A 32 -31.97 -10.68 27.76
CA GLY A 32 -31.17 -10.18 28.89
C GLY A 32 -29.67 -10.07 28.59
N ASN A 33 -28.89 -9.72 29.61
CA ASN A 33 -27.48 -9.35 29.43
C ASN A 33 -26.59 -10.58 29.22
N ILE A 34 -25.53 -10.42 28.42
CA ILE A 34 -24.45 -11.40 28.32
C ILE A 34 -23.75 -11.46 29.70
N PRO A 35 -23.65 -12.63 30.36
CA PRO A 35 -23.04 -12.75 31.68
C PRO A 35 -21.53 -12.48 31.63
N SER A 36 -20.93 -12.19 32.77
CA SER A 36 -19.48 -12.01 32.85
C SER A 36 -18.78 -13.33 32.51
N MET A 37 -18.00 -13.33 31.43
CA MET A 37 -17.27 -14.50 30.94
C MET A 37 -15.75 -14.35 31.05
N GLY A 38 -15.23 -13.25 31.60
CA GLY A 38 -13.79 -12.93 31.58
C GLY A 38 -12.85 -13.99 32.20
N ASN A 39 -13.39 -14.93 32.98
CA ASN A 39 -12.65 -16.05 33.57
C ASN A 39 -12.58 -17.31 32.70
N LEU A 40 -13.21 -17.34 31.52
CA LEU A 40 -13.22 -18.48 30.60
C LEU A 40 -11.97 -18.50 29.71
N SER A 41 -10.79 -18.62 30.31
CA SER A 41 -9.50 -18.52 29.61
C SER A 41 -9.27 -19.56 28.51
N ASN A 42 -10.04 -20.64 28.48
CA ASN A 42 -9.94 -21.71 27.47
C ASN A 42 -10.98 -21.57 26.34
N LEU A 43 -11.86 -20.57 26.39
CA LEU A 43 -12.92 -20.39 25.40
C LEU A 43 -12.33 -19.92 24.07
N VAL A 44 -12.51 -20.74 23.04
CA VAL A 44 -11.99 -20.51 21.68
C VAL A 44 -13.09 -20.02 20.73
N ASN A 45 -14.31 -20.57 20.87
CA ASN A 45 -15.45 -20.26 20.01
C ASN A 45 -16.66 -19.83 20.86
N LEU A 46 -17.18 -18.63 20.58
CA LEU A 46 -18.41 -18.11 21.19
C LEU A 46 -19.39 -17.66 20.11
N TYR A 47 -20.53 -18.34 19.99
CA TYR A 47 -21.61 -18.00 19.07
C TYR A 47 -22.91 -17.74 19.84
N LEU A 48 -23.39 -16.50 19.77
CA LEU A 48 -24.63 -16.02 20.38
C LEU A 48 -25.56 -15.34 19.35
N GLY A 49 -25.26 -15.46 18.05
CA GLY A 49 -26.02 -14.79 17.00
C GLY A 49 -27.47 -15.26 16.89
N VAL A 50 -28.34 -14.45 16.27
CA VAL A 50 -29.78 -14.76 16.07
C VAL A 50 -30.47 -15.04 17.43
N ASN A 51 -30.48 -14.02 18.28
CA ASN A 51 -31.13 -13.99 19.59
C ASN A 51 -31.72 -12.59 19.85
N GLU A 52 -32.29 -12.34 21.04
CA GLU A 52 -32.92 -11.08 21.44
C GLU A 52 -32.08 -10.29 22.46
N LEU A 53 -30.73 -10.39 22.40
CA LEU A 53 -29.83 -9.81 23.41
C LEU A 53 -29.77 -8.26 23.27
N PRO A 54 -30.21 -7.47 24.28
CA PRO A 54 -30.35 -6.01 24.16
C PRO A 54 -29.18 -5.20 24.74
N SER A 55 -28.18 -5.84 25.34
CA SER A 55 -27.10 -5.18 26.10
C SER A 55 -25.90 -4.78 25.25
N SER A 56 -25.05 -3.87 25.74
CA SER A 56 -23.75 -3.59 25.14
C SER A 56 -22.77 -4.77 25.31
N ILE A 57 -21.81 -4.89 24.40
CA ILE A 57 -20.69 -5.83 24.56
C ILE A 57 -19.80 -5.29 25.71
N THR A 58 -19.55 -6.09 26.75
CA THR A 58 -18.74 -5.66 27.89
C THR A 58 -17.24 -5.78 27.59
N GLU A 59 -16.43 -4.86 28.14
CA GLU A 59 -14.95 -4.90 28.03
C GLU A 59 -14.34 -6.20 28.60
N GLU A 60 -15.05 -6.87 29.52
CA GLU A 60 -14.63 -8.14 30.12
C GLU A 60 -14.55 -9.29 29.11
N LEU A 61 -15.34 -9.25 28.02
CA LEU A 61 -15.27 -10.22 26.94
C LEU A 61 -13.96 -10.09 26.14
N GLY A 62 -13.34 -8.91 26.20
CA GLY A 62 -12.02 -8.66 25.65
C GLY A 62 -10.88 -9.31 26.42
N MET A 63 -11.11 -9.73 27.67
CA MET A 63 -10.08 -10.39 28.48
C MET A 63 -9.89 -11.88 28.12
N LEU A 64 -10.69 -12.40 27.18
CA LEU A 64 -10.67 -13.78 26.72
C LEU A 64 -9.51 -14.03 25.73
N ARG A 65 -8.32 -14.30 26.28
CA ARG A 65 -7.06 -14.42 25.51
C ARG A 65 -7.02 -15.54 24.47
N SER A 66 -7.86 -16.57 24.61
CA SER A 66 -7.89 -17.73 23.71
C SER A 66 -9.01 -17.66 22.68
N LEU A 67 -9.82 -16.60 22.71
CA LEU A 67 -10.97 -16.46 21.84
C LEU A 67 -10.50 -16.19 20.41
N GLY A 68 -10.72 -17.15 19.52
CA GLY A 68 -10.40 -17.02 18.10
C GLY A 68 -11.61 -16.59 17.27
N LEU A 69 -12.81 -16.98 17.70
CA LEU A 69 -14.04 -16.69 16.96
C LEU A 69 -15.12 -16.15 17.90
N PHE A 70 -15.65 -14.97 17.53
CA PHE A 70 -16.73 -14.34 18.24
C PHE A 70 -17.88 -13.91 17.32
N GLY A 71 -19.05 -14.55 17.48
CA GLY A 71 -20.24 -14.29 16.68
C GLY A 71 -21.44 -13.80 17.49
N LEU A 72 -21.89 -12.58 17.19
CA LEU A 72 -23.01 -11.89 17.84
C LEU A 72 -24.05 -11.33 16.85
N SER A 73 -23.92 -11.68 15.57
CA SER A 73 -24.79 -11.13 14.53
C SER A 73 -26.29 -11.34 14.80
N ARG A 74 -27.15 -10.43 14.34
CA ARG A 74 -28.62 -10.52 14.46
C ARG A 74 -29.09 -10.59 15.93
N ASN A 75 -28.78 -9.53 16.68
CA ASN A 75 -29.23 -9.31 18.05
C ASN A 75 -29.71 -7.85 18.21
N HIS A 76 -29.96 -7.39 19.44
CA HIS A 76 -30.35 -6.01 19.75
C HIS A 76 -29.24 -5.21 20.45
N LEU A 77 -27.96 -5.61 20.28
CA LEU A 77 -26.83 -5.01 20.98
C LEU A 77 -26.66 -3.53 20.62
N ASN A 78 -26.36 -2.69 21.60
CA ASN A 78 -26.17 -1.25 21.41
C ASN A 78 -24.84 -0.75 22.01
N GLY A 79 -24.50 0.52 21.77
CA GLY A 79 -23.24 1.11 22.22
C GLY A 79 -22.04 0.78 21.31
N SER A 80 -20.83 1.06 21.81
CA SER A 80 -19.59 0.93 21.03
C SER A 80 -18.93 -0.44 21.14
N ILE A 81 -18.09 -0.79 20.17
CA ILE A 81 -17.27 -2.00 20.22
C ILE A 81 -16.17 -1.83 21.29
N PRO A 82 -15.93 -2.82 22.18
CA PRO A 82 -14.89 -2.75 23.20
C PRO A 82 -13.49 -2.58 22.62
N ARG A 83 -12.61 -1.90 23.37
CA ARG A 83 -11.24 -1.61 22.90
C ARG A 83 -10.31 -2.82 22.98
N LYS A 84 -10.54 -3.75 23.91
CA LYS A 84 -9.58 -4.83 24.21
C LYS A 84 -9.98 -6.20 23.66
N LEU A 85 -10.29 -6.35 22.38
CA LEU A 85 -10.61 -7.66 21.81
C LEU A 85 -9.35 -8.39 21.28
N ASP A 86 -8.45 -8.80 22.16
CA ASP A 86 -7.15 -9.39 21.79
C ASP A 86 -7.28 -10.84 21.26
N GLY A 87 -6.52 -11.18 20.21
CA GLY A 87 -6.37 -12.57 19.74
C GLY A 87 -7.45 -13.11 18.78
N LEU A 88 -8.49 -12.32 18.46
CA LEU A 88 -9.57 -12.73 17.56
C LEU A 88 -9.10 -12.93 16.12
N ALA A 89 -9.59 -14.00 15.50
CA ALA A 89 -9.47 -14.27 14.06
C ALA A 89 -10.74 -13.96 13.28
N PHE A 90 -11.91 -14.09 13.91
CA PHE A 90 -13.21 -13.89 13.28
C PHE A 90 -14.15 -13.10 14.20
N LEU A 91 -14.69 -11.98 13.70
CA LEU A 91 -15.63 -11.13 14.45
C LEU A 91 -16.88 -10.84 13.62
N TYR A 92 -18.04 -11.33 14.09
CA TYR A 92 -19.34 -11.16 13.45
C TYR A 92 -20.27 -10.32 14.32
N LEU A 93 -20.51 -9.06 13.94
CA LEU A 93 -21.35 -8.12 14.70
C LEU A 93 -22.54 -7.57 13.88
N SER A 94 -22.72 -8.04 12.64
CA SER A 94 -23.75 -7.55 11.72
C SER A 94 -25.17 -7.64 12.30
N SER A 95 -26.11 -6.82 11.82
CA SER A 95 -27.51 -6.89 12.27
C SER A 95 -27.72 -6.62 13.79
N ASN A 96 -27.01 -5.63 14.36
CA ASN A 96 -27.18 -5.08 15.72
C ASN A 96 -27.41 -3.55 15.72
N LYS A 97 -27.72 -2.94 16.88
CA LYS A 97 -27.90 -1.48 17.06
C LYS A 97 -26.62 -0.77 17.57
N LEU A 98 -25.44 -1.26 17.20
CA LEU A 98 -24.15 -0.69 17.62
C LEU A 98 -23.95 0.71 17.03
N SER A 99 -23.18 1.56 17.71
CA SER A 99 -22.89 2.94 17.30
C SER A 99 -21.47 3.37 17.71
N GLY A 100 -20.93 4.43 17.08
CA GLY A 100 -19.57 4.94 17.33
C GLY A 100 -18.58 4.62 16.21
N SER A 101 -17.28 4.69 16.51
CA SER A 101 -16.18 4.34 15.59
C SER A 101 -15.54 3.00 15.94
N ILE A 102 -14.91 2.34 14.98
CA ILE A 102 -14.07 1.16 15.23
C ILE A 102 -12.89 1.55 16.14
N PRO A 103 -12.67 0.89 17.30
CA PRO A 103 -11.53 1.17 18.18
C PRO A 103 -10.18 1.04 17.46
N ALA A 104 -9.25 1.97 17.74
CA ALA A 104 -7.92 1.95 17.15
C ALA A 104 -7.12 0.70 17.58
N GLU A 105 -7.43 0.15 18.74
CA GLU A 105 -6.84 -1.06 19.29
C GLU A 105 -7.19 -2.31 18.46
N LEU A 106 -8.37 -2.35 17.83
CA LEU A 106 -8.68 -3.41 16.86
C LEU A 106 -7.67 -3.40 15.71
N ARG A 107 -7.16 -2.21 15.30
CA ARG A 107 -6.11 -2.04 14.25
C ARG A 107 -4.83 -2.81 14.54
N MET A 108 -4.58 -3.16 15.80
CA MET A 108 -3.37 -3.87 16.23
C MET A 108 -3.54 -5.39 16.26
N LEU A 109 -4.74 -5.91 15.95
CA LEU A 109 -5.00 -7.35 15.92
C LEU A 109 -4.35 -8.01 14.72
N ARG A 110 -3.27 -8.74 14.98
CA ARG A 110 -2.48 -9.47 13.96
C ARG A 110 -3.14 -10.77 13.48
N SER A 111 -4.25 -11.17 14.08
CA SER A 111 -4.91 -12.44 13.78
C SER A 111 -6.25 -12.26 13.06
N LEU A 112 -6.80 -11.05 13.00
CA LEU A 112 -8.17 -10.80 12.54
C LEU A 112 -8.27 -10.97 11.02
N TYR A 113 -8.84 -12.09 10.60
CA TYR A 113 -9.00 -12.48 9.19
C TYR A 113 -10.34 -12.00 8.61
N GLN A 114 -11.43 -12.03 9.38
CA GLN A 114 -12.76 -11.64 8.89
C GLN A 114 -13.51 -10.75 9.87
N LEU A 115 -14.06 -9.64 9.35
CA LEU A 115 -14.84 -8.66 10.08
C LEU A 115 -16.18 -8.37 9.38
N GLN A 116 -17.28 -8.45 10.12
CA GLN A 116 -18.62 -8.07 9.65
C GLN A 116 -19.27 -7.05 10.60
N LEU A 117 -19.62 -5.87 10.08
CA LEU A 117 -20.17 -4.74 10.85
C LEU A 117 -21.47 -4.21 10.25
N TRP A 118 -22.30 -3.54 11.07
CA TRP A 118 -23.51 -2.79 10.68
C TRP A 118 -23.57 -1.48 11.48
N ASN A 119 -23.99 -0.36 10.86
CA ASN A 119 -24.30 0.92 11.52
C ASN A 119 -23.17 1.58 12.37
N ILE A 120 -21.90 1.58 11.90
CA ILE A 120 -20.75 2.21 12.58
C ILE A 120 -20.06 3.19 11.63
N SER A 121 -19.60 4.33 12.15
CA SER A 121 -18.82 5.31 11.36
C SER A 121 -17.43 4.76 11.04
N LEU A 122 -17.11 4.67 9.74
CA LEU A 122 -15.77 4.33 9.28
C LEU A 122 -14.88 5.57 9.35
N THR A 123 -13.92 5.57 10.27
CA THR A 123 -12.82 6.55 10.27
C THR A 123 -11.71 6.09 9.31
N GLU A 124 -10.85 7.03 8.90
CA GLU A 124 -9.92 6.97 7.74
C GLU A 124 -8.87 5.83 7.72
N ASN A 125 -8.94 4.81 8.58
CA ASN A 125 -7.95 3.74 8.63
C ASN A 125 -8.51 2.38 9.10
N ILE A 126 -9.01 1.59 8.15
CA ILE A 126 -9.64 0.27 8.41
C ILE A 126 -8.63 -0.89 8.25
N CYS A 127 -7.38 -0.63 7.85
CA CYS A 127 -6.40 -1.70 7.67
C CYS A 127 -5.82 -2.18 9.00
N PHE A 128 -6.27 -3.35 9.44
CA PHE A 128 -5.81 -4.07 10.63
C PHE A 128 -4.48 -4.79 10.32
N GLY A 129 -3.35 -4.06 10.37
CA GLY A 129 -2.00 -4.64 10.22
C GLY A 129 -1.70 -5.36 8.90
N GLY A 130 -2.51 -5.18 7.85
CA GLY A 130 -2.34 -5.80 6.53
C GLY A 130 -2.81 -7.26 6.41
N LEU A 131 -3.56 -7.79 7.39
CA LEU A 131 -3.91 -9.22 7.46
C LEU A 131 -5.43 -9.51 7.31
N LEU A 132 -6.25 -8.49 7.08
CA LEU A 132 -7.69 -8.65 6.92
C LEU A 132 -8.01 -9.34 5.58
N GLY A 133 -8.43 -10.60 5.62
CA GLY A 133 -8.78 -11.39 4.43
C GLY A 133 -10.20 -11.16 3.91
N LYS A 134 -11.14 -10.70 4.75
CA LYS A 134 -12.52 -10.43 4.32
C LYS A 134 -13.18 -9.32 5.16
N LEU A 135 -13.71 -8.32 4.47
CA LEU A 135 -14.50 -7.23 5.03
C LEU A 135 -15.89 -7.22 4.41
N THR A 136 -16.93 -7.39 5.22
CA THR A 136 -18.32 -7.33 4.76
C THR A 136 -19.07 -6.25 5.52
N VAL A 137 -19.60 -5.30 4.76
CA VAL A 137 -20.29 -4.10 5.24
C VAL A 137 -21.47 -3.88 4.27
N GLU A 138 -22.55 -4.66 4.42
CA GLU A 138 -23.71 -4.70 3.51
C GLU A 138 -24.95 -4.02 4.13
N THR A 139 -25.83 -3.47 3.28
CA THR A 139 -27.20 -3.01 3.63
C THR A 139 -27.26 -1.89 4.68
N ASN A 140 -26.75 -0.69 4.39
CA ASN A 140 -26.78 0.46 5.31
C ASN A 140 -27.11 1.80 4.61
N HIS A 141 -27.54 2.79 5.39
CA HIS A 141 -27.61 4.20 4.97
C HIS A 141 -26.25 4.92 5.06
N PHE A 142 -25.14 4.27 4.69
CA PHE A 142 -23.80 4.85 4.86
C PHE A 142 -23.57 6.03 3.92
N ILE A 143 -23.55 7.24 4.46
CA ILE A 143 -23.04 8.43 3.78
C ILE A 143 -21.57 8.60 4.17
N ALA A 144 -20.64 8.21 3.30
CA ALA A 144 -19.20 8.35 3.55
C ALA A 144 -18.39 8.45 2.25
N LEU A 145 -17.20 9.05 2.35
CA LEU A 145 -16.15 8.96 1.33
C LEU A 145 -15.48 7.59 1.41
N VAL A 146 -15.21 6.92 0.27
CA VAL A 146 -14.43 5.67 0.24
C VAL A 146 -13.03 5.95 0.83
N PRO A 147 -12.63 5.33 1.96
CA PRO A 147 -11.34 5.61 2.58
C PRO A 147 -10.18 5.11 1.72
N LYS A 148 -9.17 5.96 1.45
CA LYS A 148 -7.93 5.56 0.75
C LYS A 148 -7.21 4.39 1.41
N SER A 149 -7.35 4.22 2.72
CA SER A 149 -6.80 3.07 3.45
C SER A 149 -7.32 1.72 2.94
N LEU A 150 -8.48 1.70 2.27
CA LEU A 150 -8.98 0.48 1.64
C LEU A 150 -8.09 0.03 0.48
N GLU A 151 -7.46 0.94 -0.28
CA GLU A 151 -6.47 0.64 -1.35
C GLU A 151 -5.25 -0.15 -0.85
N ILE A 152 -4.85 0.09 0.39
CA ILE A 152 -3.70 -0.56 1.04
C ILE A 152 -4.05 -2.00 1.49
N CYS A 153 -5.33 -2.31 1.73
CA CYS A 153 -5.77 -3.64 2.17
C CYS A 153 -6.02 -4.63 1.03
N ILE A 154 -6.09 -4.19 -0.24
CA ILE A 154 -6.75 -4.95 -1.32
C ILE A 154 -5.95 -6.16 -1.81
N SER A 155 -4.68 -6.35 -1.43
CA SER A 155 -3.93 -7.51 -1.92
C SER A 155 -4.46 -8.87 -1.43
N SER A 156 -5.25 -8.92 -0.35
CA SER A 156 -5.92 -10.17 0.09
C SER A 156 -7.35 -10.02 0.65
N THR A 157 -7.95 -8.82 0.70
CA THR A 157 -9.28 -8.62 1.28
C THR A 157 -10.41 -8.85 0.26
N ARG A 158 -11.32 -9.80 0.52
CA ARG A 158 -12.64 -9.81 -0.14
C ARG A 158 -13.52 -8.72 0.47
N LEU A 159 -13.81 -7.68 -0.30
CA LEU A 159 -14.61 -6.53 0.11
C LEU A 159 -16.04 -6.67 -0.43
N LYS A 160 -17.05 -6.61 0.44
CA LYS A 160 -18.46 -6.58 0.04
C LYS A 160 -19.15 -5.39 0.68
N LEU A 161 -19.59 -4.44 -0.16
CA LEU A 161 -20.12 -3.12 0.19
C LEU A 161 -21.54 -2.87 -0.39
N GLU A 162 -22.26 -3.93 -0.78
CA GLU A 162 -23.56 -3.83 -1.45
C GLU A 162 -24.60 -3.07 -0.58
N GLU A 163 -25.53 -2.38 -1.24
CA GLU A 163 -26.67 -1.66 -0.60
C GLU A 163 -26.25 -0.57 0.42
N ASN A 164 -25.31 0.30 0.03
CA ASN A 164 -24.84 1.45 0.82
C ASN A 164 -24.92 2.77 0.04
N GLN A 165 -24.91 3.93 0.72
CA GLN A 165 -25.01 5.28 0.09
C GLN A 165 -23.63 5.96 -0.09
N LEU A 166 -22.65 5.23 -0.65
CA LEU A 166 -21.25 5.66 -0.75
C LEU A 166 -21.05 6.78 -1.80
N SER A 167 -20.15 7.73 -1.51
CA SER A 167 -19.79 8.83 -2.43
C SER A 167 -18.25 8.97 -2.54
N GLY A 168 -17.73 9.52 -3.65
CA GLY A 168 -16.29 9.74 -3.83
C GLY A 168 -15.73 9.12 -5.12
N ILE A 169 -14.49 9.47 -5.45
CA ILE A 169 -13.77 8.92 -6.60
C ILE A 169 -13.18 7.58 -6.17
N ILE A 170 -13.63 6.52 -6.83
CA ILE A 170 -13.06 5.18 -6.68
C ILE A 170 -11.85 5.11 -7.63
N ALA A 171 -10.69 4.70 -7.14
CA ALA A 171 -9.50 4.54 -7.99
C ALA A 171 -9.74 3.47 -9.06
N GLU A 172 -9.17 3.69 -10.25
CA GLU A 172 -9.30 2.78 -11.38
C GLU A 172 -8.81 1.37 -10.98
N GLY A 173 -9.65 0.35 -11.15
CA GLY A 173 -9.37 -1.05 -10.76
C GLY A 173 -9.97 -1.51 -9.43
N PHE A 174 -10.61 -0.64 -8.65
CA PHE A 174 -11.35 -1.05 -7.44
C PHE A 174 -12.59 -1.91 -7.79
N ASP A 175 -13.17 -1.69 -8.97
CA ASP A 175 -14.37 -2.37 -9.49
C ASP A 175 -14.15 -3.87 -9.69
N THR A 176 -12.91 -4.26 -10.03
CA THR A 176 -12.48 -5.65 -10.24
C THR A 176 -12.46 -6.48 -8.95
N TYR A 177 -12.42 -5.84 -7.78
CA TYR A 177 -12.38 -6.51 -6.47
C TYR A 177 -13.75 -6.71 -5.83
N LEU A 178 -14.74 -5.92 -6.26
CA LEU A 178 -16.14 -6.20 -6.03
C LEU A 178 -16.53 -7.28 -7.04
N ASN A 179 -17.03 -8.42 -6.57
CA ASN A 179 -17.47 -9.51 -7.44
C ASN A 179 -18.82 -9.14 -8.10
N LEU A 180 -18.88 -8.00 -8.79
CA LEU A 180 -20.03 -7.52 -9.53
C LEU A 180 -20.12 -8.32 -10.82
N LYS A 181 -20.97 -9.35 -10.84
CA LYS A 181 -21.35 -9.99 -12.09
C LYS A 181 -22.08 -8.97 -12.95
N GLY A 182 -21.47 -8.61 -14.07
CA GLY A 182 -21.84 -7.46 -14.88
C GLY A 182 -23.17 -7.55 -15.62
N GLY A 183 -23.65 -6.37 -16.03
CA GLY A 183 -24.46 -6.17 -17.22
C GLY A 183 -23.64 -5.39 -18.24
N SER A 184 -23.39 -5.99 -19.39
CA SER A 184 -22.64 -5.44 -20.51
C SER A 184 -23.34 -4.24 -21.16
N ASN A 185 -22.90 -3.03 -20.80
CA ASN A 185 -22.77 -1.81 -21.62
C ASN A 185 -22.68 -0.63 -20.65
N GLY A 186 -21.65 0.20 -20.83
CA GLY A 186 -21.30 1.29 -19.91
C GLY A 186 -22.48 2.16 -19.51
N THR A 187 -22.95 1.97 -18.27
CA THR A 187 -23.68 2.93 -17.43
C THR A 187 -23.91 2.25 -16.07
N TRP A 188 -23.25 2.70 -15.01
CA TRP A 188 -23.67 2.34 -13.65
C TRP A 188 -24.84 3.25 -13.28
N LYS A 189 -26.06 2.72 -13.39
CA LYS A 189 -27.24 3.31 -12.75
C LYS A 189 -27.34 2.75 -11.33
N VAL A 190 -27.33 3.64 -10.34
CA VAL A 190 -27.97 3.35 -9.04
C VAL A 190 -29.47 3.52 -9.29
N ASP A 191 -30.14 2.47 -9.77
CA ASP A 191 -31.60 2.45 -9.86
C ASP A 191 -32.16 2.06 -8.48
N ILE A 192 -32.88 3.01 -7.88
CA ILE A 192 -33.80 2.82 -6.77
C ILE A 192 -34.98 2.04 -7.37
N THR A 193 -35.20 0.78 -6.95
CA THR A 193 -36.45 0.08 -7.26
C THR A 193 -37.15 -0.39 -5.99
N GLU A 194 -38.42 -0.05 -5.97
CA GLU A 194 -39.37 -0.18 -4.88
C GLU A 194 -39.62 -1.63 -4.46
N HIS A 195 -39.87 -1.76 -3.16
CA HIS A 195 -40.53 -2.87 -2.52
C HIS A 195 -41.90 -3.17 -3.19
N PRO A 196 -42.32 -4.44 -3.35
CA PRO A 196 -43.73 -4.77 -3.39
C PRO A 196 -44.12 -5.45 -2.08
N LEU A 197 -44.99 -4.78 -1.31
CA LEU A 197 -46.25 -5.31 -0.77
C LEU A 197 -46.96 -4.22 0.08
N LEU A 198 -47.88 -3.51 -0.60
CA LEU A 198 -49.17 -2.90 -0.15
C LEU A 198 -49.11 -1.75 0.90
N ASP A 199 -49.81 -0.61 0.80
CA ASP A 199 -51.04 -0.23 0.07
C ASP A 199 -51.12 1.32 -0.11
N ASP A 200 -51.95 1.72 -1.07
CA ASP A 200 -52.48 3.05 -1.45
C ASP A 200 -52.36 4.24 -0.46
N ASN A 201 -51.74 5.35 -0.92
CA ASN A 201 -52.47 6.62 -1.18
C ASN A 201 -51.56 7.78 -1.68
N MET A 202 -51.96 8.31 -2.85
CA MET A 202 -51.92 9.73 -3.28
C MET A 202 -50.60 10.45 -3.57
N LEU A 203 -50.19 10.36 -4.85
CA LEU A 203 -50.14 11.44 -5.85
C LEU A 203 -49.57 12.84 -5.47
N SER A 204 -48.45 13.19 -6.11
CA SER A 204 -48.16 14.40 -6.93
C SER A 204 -46.68 14.75 -6.79
N GLY A 205 -45.88 15.05 -7.81
CA GLY A 205 -46.04 15.16 -9.25
C GLY A 205 -44.67 15.54 -9.84
N ASP A 206 -44.49 15.19 -11.11
CA ASP A 206 -43.49 15.66 -12.08
C ASP A 206 -42.03 15.18 -12.06
N PHE A 207 -41.83 14.16 -12.89
CA PHE A 207 -40.64 13.85 -13.68
C PHE A 207 -40.34 14.93 -14.74
N SER A 208 -39.05 15.20 -15.00
CA SER A 208 -38.41 15.52 -16.31
C SER A 208 -36.97 16.00 -16.06
N LEU A 209 -35.93 15.81 -16.89
CA LEU A 209 -35.59 14.90 -18.00
C LEU A 209 -34.11 15.25 -18.37
N VAL A 210 -33.24 14.23 -18.56
CA VAL A 210 -32.22 14.10 -19.63
C VAL A 210 -30.98 15.05 -19.75
N ILE A 211 -29.80 14.41 -19.58
CA ILE A 211 -28.52 14.38 -20.37
C ILE A 211 -27.82 15.69 -20.79
N LEU A 212 -26.52 15.81 -20.41
CA LEU A 212 -25.44 16.09 -21.36
C LEU A 212 -24.10 15.42 -20.95
N ILE A 213 -23.54 14.65 -21.88
CA ILE A 213 -22.17 14.12 -21.88
C ILE A 213 -21.23 15.23 -22.36
N LEU A 214 -20.07 15.41 -21.72
CA LEU A 214 -18.83 15.80 -22.38
C LEU A 214 -17.65 15.06 -21.74
N SER A 215 -17.02 14.18 -22.51
CA SER A 215 -15.60 13.86 -22.34
C SER A 215 -14.77 15.07 -22.82
N VAL A 216 -13.55 15.21 -22.26
CA VAL A 216 -12.35 15.92 -22.75
C VAL A 216 -11.84 17.09 -21.86
N HIS A 217 -10.64 16.86 -21.27
CA HIS A 217 -9.57 17.81 -20.89
C HIS A 217 -9.73 18.76 -19.67
N PRO A 218 -8.65 19.42 -19.19
CA PRO A 218 -8.38 19.65 -17.77
C PRO A 218 -8.51 21.14 -17.46
N ASP A 219 -9.69 21.64 -17.09
CA ASP A 219 -9.76 22.93 -16.41
C ASP A 219 -11.11 23.11 -15.67
N ILE A 220 -10.97 23.39 -14.38
CA ILE A 220 -11.79 24.26 -13.53
C ILE A 220 -13.20 23.83 -13.05
N SER A 221 -13.24 23.75 -11.71
CA SER A 221 -14.26 24.16 -10.73
C SER A 221 -15.65 23.51 -10.72
N SER A 222 -15.98 22.89 -9.58
CA SER A 222 -16.54 23.59 -8.40
C SER A 222 -16.94 22.53 -7.37
N LYS A 223 -16.47 22.66 -6.12
CA LYS A 223 -16.96 21.85 -5.00
C LYS A 223 -17.48 22.79 -3.93
N ASN A 224 -18.79 22.79 -3.73
CA ASN A 224 -19.43 23.40 -2.57
C ASN A 224 -19.14 22.55 -1.32
N ILE A 225 -18.78 23.20 -0.23
CA ILE A 225 -18.63 22.58 1.09
C ILE A 225 -19.90 22.91 1.88
N LEU A 226 -20.55 21.89 2.43
CA LEU A 226 -21.68 22.03 3.35
C LEU A 226 -21.17 22.12 4.79
N LEU A 227 -21.72 23.06 5.57
CA LEU A 227 -21.53 23.17 7.02
C LEU A 227 -22.71 22.49 7.73
N ASP A 228 -22.42 21.70 8.77
CA ASP A 228 -23.44 21.12 9.66
C ASP A 228 -23.83 22.13 10.77
N SER A 229 -25.02 21.91 11.29
CA SER A 229 -25.90 22.66 12.19
C SER A 229 -25.32 23.20 13.52
N ASP A 230 -24.06 22.93 13.85
CA ASP A 230 -23.42 23.41 15.09
C ASP A 230 -22.28 24.44 14.88
N ASN A 231 -22.00 24.88 13.65
CA ASN A 231 -21.04 25.98 13.36
C ASN A 231 -19.59 25.81 13.92
N GLU A 232 -19.16 24.61 14.30
CA GLU A 232 -17.76 24.35 14.70
C GLU A 232 -16.92 23.79 13.53
N VAL A 233 -15.75 24.37 13.29
CA VAL A 233 -14.77 23.91 12.29
C VAL A 233 -13.68 23.09 12.99
N HIS A 234 -13.68 21.77 12.82
CA HIS A 234 -12.56 20.93 13.24
C HIS A 234 -11.48 20.88 12.15
N ILE A 235 -10.33 21.51 12.42
CA ILE A 235 -9.09 21.31 11.65
C ILE A 235 -8.15 20.43 12.50
N SER A 236 -7.98 19.17 12.12
CA SER A 236 -6.94 18.30 12.70
C SER A 236 -5.71 18.26 11.80
N GLY A 237 -4.77 19.18 12.05
CA GLY A 237 -3.42 19.19 11.48
C GLY A 237 -2.48 19.96 12.40
N LEU A 238 -1.62 19.25 13.12
CA LEU A 238 -0.57 19.83 13.97
C LEU A 238 0.52 20.47 13.11
N TRP A 239 0.55 21.81 13.08
CA TRP A 239 1.80 22.57 13.04
C TRP A 239 2.02 23.10 14.47
N HIS A 240 3.18 22.81 15.07
CA HIS A 240 3.60 23.45 16.32
C HIS A 240 4.95 24.12 16.12
N CYS A 241 4.94 25.45 16.16
CA CYS A 241 6.13 26.28 16.34
C CYS A 241 6.14 26.76 17.80
N GLN A 242 7.23 26.51 18.51
CA GLN A 242 7.42 26.86 19.93
C GLN A 242 7.71 28.36 20.12
N ALA A 243 7.12 28.96 21.17
CA ALA A 243 7.77 30.03 21.94
C ALA A 243 7.26 30.03 23.40
N SER A 244 8.15 30.45 24.31
CA SER A 244 8.23 30.14 25.74
C SER A 244 7.27 30.87 26.69
N LYS A 245 6.99 30.23 27.83
CA LYS A 245 6.37 30.82 29.06
C LYS A 245 7.28 31.88 29.71
N THR A 246 6.75 33.09 29.97
CA THR A 246 7.15 33.94 31.12
C THR A 246 6.09 35.03 31.44
N HIS A 247 5.50 34.93 32.63
CA HIS A 247 5.10 35.96 33.62
C HIS A 247 4.17 37.17 33.35
N LEU A 248 3.36 37.43 34.41
CA LEU A 248 2.69 38.66 34.90
C LEU A 248 1.31 39.01 34.29
N THR A 249 0.17 38.78 34.98
CA THR A 249 -0.49 39.56 36.06
C THR A 249 -0.69 41.07 35.83
N SER A 250 -1.97 41.45 35.75
CA SER A 250 -2.63 42.74 36.08
C SER A 250 -2.22 44.02 35.34
N ILE A 251 -3.21 44.78 34.87
CA ILE A 251 -3.64 46.08 35.45
C ILE A 251 -4.83 46.66 34.67
N LYS A 252 -5.73 47.32 35.41
CA LYS A 252 -6.94 48.01 35.00
C LYS A 252 -6.68 49.27 34.15
N SER A 253 -7.70 49.57 33.34
CA SER A 253 -8.04 50.78 32.58
C SER A 253 -7.47 52.14 33.03
N ASN A 254 -7.04 52.95 32.06
CA ASN A 254 -7.65 54.27 31.85
C ASN A 254 -7.37 54.87 30.46
N SER A 255 -8.33 55.72 30.08
CA SER A 255 -8.56 56.50 28.85
C SER A 255 -7.39 57.31 28.26
N GLY A 256 -7.41 57.49 26.93
CA GLY A 256 -7.04 58.74 26.27
C GLY A 256 -5.85 58.71 25.28
N VAL A 257 -6.20 58.57 23.99
CA VAL A 257 -5.54 59.05 22.76
C VAL A 257 -4.00 59.16 22.70
N TYR A 258 -3.36 58.20 22.02
CA TYR A 258 -2.48 58.32 20.84
C TYR A 258 -1.58 57.06 20.77
N GLY A 259 -1.42 56.50 19.57
CA GLY A 259 -0.37 55.52 19.26
C GLY A 259 -0.88 54.09 19.09
N VAL A 260 -0.87 53.63 17.84
CA VAL A 260 -1.10 52.25 17.40
C VAL A 260 -0.07 51.31 18.03
N PRO A 261 -0.51 50.16 18.57
CA PRO A 261 0.00 48.89 18.08
C PRO A 261 -1.11 48.04 17.46
N LYS A 262 -0.84 47.53 16.26
CA LYS A 262 -1.62 46.51 15.57
C LYS A 262 -1.40 45.17 16.28
N GLU A 263 -2.43 44.66 16.92
CA GLU A 263 -2.71 43.23 17.04
C GLU A 263 -4.09 43.09 17.70
N ASP A 264 -5.13 43.05 16.87
CA ASP A 264 -6.47 42.65 17.31
C ASP A 264 -6.98 41.57 16.36
N ASN A 265 -7.27 40.43 16.97
CA ASN A 265 -7.68 39.19 16.34
C ASN A 265 -9.06 39.38 15.67
N PHE A 266 -9.12 39.25 14.35
CA PHE A 266 -10.28 39.58 13.52
C PHE A 266 -11.53 38.74 13.87
N LEU A 267 -11.35 37.52 14.35
CA LEU A 267 -12.45 36.61 14.73
C LEU A 267 -13.34 37.17 15.85
N THR A 268 -12.78 37.95 16.78
CA THR A 268 -13.53 38.45 17.94
C THR A 268 -14.40 39.66 17.59
N ARG A 269 -14.04 40.41 16.54
CA ARG A 269 -14.81 41.57 16.07
C ARG A 269 -15.98 41.16 15.17
N THR A 270 -15.79 40.16 14.33
CA THR A 270 -16.82 39.65 13.41
C THR A 270 -17.99 39.01 14.15
N LEU A 271 -17.74 38.31 15.26
CA LEU A 271 -18.82 37.72 16.08
C LEU A 271 -19.65 38.78 16.84
N TRP A 272 -19.08 39.96 17.11
CA TRP A 272 -19.77 41.02 17.86
C TRP A 272 -20.67 41.90 16.97
N GLU A 273 -20.36 42.03 15.67
CA GLU A 273 -21.21 42.78 14.72
C GLU A 273 -22.38 41.96 14.15
N ILE A 274 -22.32 40.61 14.21
CA ILE A 274 -23.39 39.73 13.71
C ILE A 274 -24.66 39.80 14.59
N ASP A 275 -24.54 40.15 15.87
CA ASP A 275 -25.69 40.18 16.78
C ASP A 275 -26.54 41.46 16.67
N ARG A 276 -26.19 42.38 15.75
CA ARG A 276 -26.88 43.67 15.66
C ARG A 276 -26.99 44.20 14.23
N GLN A 277 -27.86 43.59 13.42
CA GLN A 277 -28.93 44.26 12.67
C GLN A 277 -29.50 43.37 11.55
N VAL A 278 -30.82 43.32 11.50
CA VAL A 278 -31.66 42.66 10.50
C VAL A 278 -31.73 43.53 9.24
N ALA A 279 -31.04 43.19 8.15
CA ALA A 279 -31.39 43.64 6.79
C ALA A 279 -30.69 42.82 5.68
N VAL A 280 -31.41 42.62 4.59
CA VAL A 280 -31.10 41.80 3.40
C VAL A 280 -30.16 42.56 2.43
N SER A 281 -28.98 42.00 2.08
CA SER A 281 -28.23 42.23 0.80
C SER A 281 -26.81 41.63 0.83
N SER A 282 -26.30 41.21 -0.34
CA SER A 282 -24.93 40.69 -0.56
C SER A 282 -23.85 41.77 -0.41
N ARG A 283 -22.64 41.40 0.07
CA ARG A 283 -21.49 42.32 0.14
C ARG A 283 -20.18 41.66 -0.27
N THR A 284 -19.30 42.47 -0.84
CA THR A 284 -17.93 42.12 -1.26
C THR A 284 -16.91 42.96 -0.49
N PHE A 285 -15.78 42.38 -0.10
CA PHE A 285 -14.64 43.12 0.43
C PHE A 285 -13.31 42.61 -0.11
N THR A 286 -12.28 43.46 -0.10
CA THR A 286 -10.95 43.19 -0.62
C THR A 286 -9.89 43.15 0.46
N TRP A 287 -8.93 42.22 0.35
CA TRP A 287 -7.74 42.21 1.20
C TRP A 287 -6.50 41.70 0.45
N GLN A 288 -5.40 42.47 0.51
CA GLN A 288 -4.10 42.17 -0.10
C GLN A 288 -4.18 41.60 -1.53
N ASN A 289 -5.02 42.22 -2.37
CA ASN A 289 -5.29 41.91 -3.79
C ASN A 289 -6.27 40.76 -4.06
N TRP A 290 -7.04 40.33 -3.05
CA TRP A 290 -8.06 39.28 -3.20
C TRP A 290 -9.46 39.83 -2.88
N GLU A 291 -10.44 39.51 -3.73
CA GLU A 291 -11.86 39.85 -3.54
C GLU A 291 -12.64 38.68 -2.94
N PHE A 292 -13.47 38.98 -1.93
CA PHE A 292 -14.33 38.02 -1.26
C PHE A 292 -15.76 38.54 -1.24
N THR A 293 -16.72 37.76 -1.75
CA THR A 293 -18.14 38.14 -1.84
C THR A 293 -19.03 37.15 -1.13
N TRP A 294 -20.05 37.63 -0.41
CA TRP A 294 -21.11 36.79 0.18
C TRP A 294 -22.51 37.21 -0.28
N THR A 295 -23.41 36.23 -0.39
CA THR A 295 -24.83 36.36 -0.77
C THR A 295 -25.68 35.51 0.18
N ARG A 296 -26.81 36.05 0.68
CA ARG A 296 -27.78 35.31 1.51
C ARG A 296 -29.11 35.18 0.76
N HIS A 297 -29.60 33.96 0.55
CA HIS A 297 -30.92 33.71 -0.04
C HIS A 297 -31.97 33.41 1.04
N SER A 298 -33.20 33.90 0.85
CA SER A 298 -34.32 33.74 1.78
C SER A 298 -35.27 32.62 1.32
N GLY A 299 -35.12 31.42 1.89
CA GLY A 299 -36.04 30.28 1.85
C GLY A 299 -36.14 29.64 3.24
N PRO A 300 -37.02 28.64 3.46
CA PRO A 300 -37.36 28.12 4.79
C PRO A 300 -36.16 27.53 5.55
N ASP A 301 -35.15 27.07 4.81
CA ASP A 301 -33.89 26.57 5.35
C ASP A 301 -32.82 27.67 5.31
N ARG A 302 -32.41 28.12 6.49
CA ARG A 302 -31.39 29.16 6.67
C ARG A 302 -29.98 28.57 6.46
N HIS A 303 -29.49 28.54 5.22
CA HIS A 303 -28.07 28.26 4.93
C HIS A 303 -27.35 29.49 4.36
N VAL A 304 -26.11 29.74 4.84
CA VAL A 304 -25.21 30.79 4.36
C VAL A 304 -23.99 30.10 3.74
N TYR A 305 -23.65 30.43 2.50
CA TYR A 305 -22.55 29.80 1.76
C TYR A 305 -21.30 30.68 1.79
N LEU A 306 -20.13 30.07 2.00
CA LEU A 306 -18.81 30.70 1.83
C LEU A 306 -18.08 29.98 0.69
N SER A 307 -17.70 30.71 -0.36
CA SER A 307 -16.85 30.16 -1.44
C SER A 307 -15.41 30.66 -1.28
N LEU A 308 -14.45 29.75 -1.41
CA LEU A 308 -13.02 30.07 -1.52
C LEU A 308 -12.67 30.26 -2.99
N SER A 309 -11.89 31.29 -3.32
CA SER A 309 -11.54 31.60 -4.71
C SER A 309 -10.65 30.52 -5.35
N SER A 310 -10.82 30.36 -6.66
CA SER A 310 -10.24 29.33 -7.53
C SER A 310 -8.70 29.22 -7.53
N ALA A 311 -7.97 30.19 -6.98
CA ALA A 311 -6.50 30.18 -7.02
C ALA A 311 -5.84 29.20 -6.03
N VAL A 312 -6.48 28.90 -4.90
CA VAL A 312 -5.91 28.02 -3.86
C VAL A 312 -5.97 26.54 -4.29
N GLN A 313 -7.04 26.16 -5.01
CA GLN A 313 -7.28 24.81 -5.51
C GLN A 313 -6.23 24.37 -6.54
N ASN A 314 -5.79 25.30 -7.39
CA ASN A 314 -4.80 25.03 -8.45
C ASN A 314 -3.39 24.78 -7.90
N CYS A 315 -3.03 25.30 -6.73
CA CYS A 315 -1.69 25.10 -6.16
C CYS A 315 -1.45 23.66 -5.69
N TYR A 316 -2.44 22.99 -5.07
CA TYR A 316 -2.26 21.65 -4.49
C TYR A 316 -2.15 20.54 -5.56
N GLN A 317 -3.01 20.60 -6.58
CA GLN A 317 -2.97 19.69 -7.73
C GLN A 317 -1.67 19.82 -8.53
N THR A 318 -1.17 21.06 -8.66
CA THR A 318 0.11 21.34 -9.32
C THR A 318 1.29 20.76 -8.53
N LEU A 319 1.29 20.85 -7.19
CA LEU A 319 2.37 20.33 -6.35
C LEU A 319 2.49 18.79 -6.36
N VAL A 320 1.38 18.05 -6.29
CA VAL A 320 1.39 16.58 -6.34
C VAL A 320 1.82 16.07 -7.72
N SER A 321 1.33 16.71 -8.79
CA SER A 321 1.71 16.37 -10.17
C SER A 321 3.19 16.66 -10.43
N ILE A 322 3.73 17.76 -9.88
CA ILE A 322 5.15 18.08 -9.96
C ILE A 322 6.00 17.03 -9.22
N GLN A 323 5.56 16.54 -8.05
CA GLN A 323 6.33 15.56 -7.28
C GLN A 323 6.41 14.21 -8.00
N ILE A 324 5.30 13.70 -8.52
CA ILE A 324 5.27 12.42 -9.28
C ILE A 324 6.08 12.54 -10.58
N GLN A 325 5.92 13.64 -11.32
CA GLN A 325 6.73 13.88 -12.53
C GLN A 325 8.22 14.02 -12.21
N LYS A 326 8.58 14.51 -11.02
CA LYS A 326 9.96 14.63 -10.59
C LYS A 326 10.57 13.27 -10.27
N GLU A 327 9.83 12.37 -9.62
CA GLU A 327 10.27 10.99 -9.34
C GLU A 327 10.44 10.17 -10.62
N ILE A 328 9.47 10.23 -11.55
CA ILE A 328 9.56 9.55 -12.86
C ILE A 328 10.77 10.07 -13.67
N LYS A 329 10.97 11.39 -13.73
CA LYS A 329 12.14 11.97 -14.43
C LYS A 329 13.48 11.59 -13.81
N VAL A 330 13.53 11.34 -12.50
CA VAL A 330 14.75 10.92 -11.81
C VAL A 330 15.05 9.46 -12.13
N GLU A 331 14.06 8.57 -12.12
CA GLU A 331 14.23 7.17 -12.54
C GLU A 331 14.65 7.06 -14.01
N GLU A 332 14.00 7.80 -14.92
CA GLU A 332 14.39 7.86 -16.33
C GLU A 332 15.82 8.37 -16.54
N ALA A 333 16.31 9.29 -15.71
CA ALA A 333 17.67 9.82 -15.81
C ALA A 333 18.76 8.82 -15.36
N MET A 334 18.38 7.80 -14.59
CA MET A 334 19.26 6.77 -14.00
C MET A 334 19.19 5.42 -14.73
N ALA A 335 18.16 5.22 -15.57
CA ALA A 335 18.03 4.08 -16.47
C ALA A 335 19.04 4.12 -17.64
N THR A 336 19.32 2.96 -18.21
CA THR A 336 20.15 2.80 -19.42
C THR A 336 19.34 2.39 -20.65
N LEU A 337 18.11 1.90 -20.46
CA LEU A 337 17.22 1.58 -21.57
C LEU A 337 17.00 2.81 -22.46
N THR A 338 17.29 2.67 -23.75
CA THR A 338 17.03 3.71 -24.75
C THR A 338 15.78 3.36 -25.56
N VAL A 339 14.75 4.20 -25.49
CA VAL A 339 13.52 4.07 -26.29
C VAL A 339 13.57 5.08 -27.45
N PRO A 340 13.28 4.67 -28.71
CA PRO A 340 13.25 5.57 -29.84
C PRO A 340 12.26 6.72 -29.64
N THR A 341 12.61 7.92 -30.14
CA THR A 341 11.74 9.11 -30.03
C THR A 341 10.40 8.90 -30.74
N THR A 342 10.40 8.13 -31.82
CA THR A 342 9.20 7.71 -32.52
C THR A 342 9.07 6.21 -32.39
N VAL A 343 8.07 5.78 -31.60
CA VAL A 343 7.79 4.36 -31.36
C VAL A 343 6.83 3.87 -32.45
N PRO A 344 7.15 2.76 -33.16
CA PRO A 344 6.24 2.11 -34.09
C PRO A 344 4.90 1.71 -33.43
N SER A 345 3.89 1.44 -34.26
CA SER A 345 2.63 0.89 -33.72
C SER A 345 2.86 -0.49 -33.13
N VAL A 346 2.09 -0.86 -32.09
CA VAL A 346 2.20 -2.21 -31.50
C VAL A 346 1.96 -3.32 -32.54
N SER A 347 1.04 -3.10 -33.49
CA SER A 347 0.78 -4.04 -34.58
C SER A 347 1.99 -4.24 -35.49
N GLU A 348 2.74 -3.17 -35.75
CA GLU A 348 3.96 -3.22 -36.57
C GLU A 348 5.09 -3.95 -35.84
N ASP A 349 5.29 -3.66 -34.55
CA ASP A 349 6.24 -4.41 -33.71
C ASP A 349 5.88 -5.91 -33.68
N CYS A 350 4.60 -6.24 -33.52
CA CYS A 350 4.11 -7.63 -33.56
C CYS A 350 4.37 -8.32 -34.91
N GLU A 351 4.15 -7.63 -36.03
CA GLU A 351 4.39 -8.15 -37.37
C GLU A 351 5.88 -8.37 -37.63
N GLN A 352 6.73 -7.41 -37.26
CA GLN A 352 8.18 -7.54 -37.41
C GLN A 352 8.74 -8.65 -36.52
N LEU A 353 8.26 -8.78 -35.29
CA LEU A 353 8.61 -9.91 -34.42
C LEU A 353 8.17 -11.23 -35.05
N ARG A 354 6.92 -11.34 -35.51
CA ARG A 354 6.44 -12.57 -36.20
C ARG A 354 7.32 -12.93 -37.39
N LYS A 355 7.75 -11.93 -38.16
CA LYS A 355 8.66 -12.10 -39.29
C LYS A 355 10.05 -12.55 -38.84
N ALA A 356 10.55 -12.06 -37.70
CA ALA A 356 11.88 -12.37 -37.19
C ALA A 356 12.09 -13.87 -36.93
N PHE A 357 11.04 -14.62 -36.59
CA PHE A 357 11.09 -16.07 -36.43
C PHE A 357 10.15 -16.81 -37.40
N SER A 358 9.95 -16.24 -38.59
CA SER A 358 9.24 -16.91 -39.68
C SER A 358 10.21 -17.61 -40.62
N GLY A 359 10.01 -18.92 -40.84
CA GLY A 359 10.84 -19.71 -41.77
C GLY A 359 11.92 -20.53 -41.05
N TRP A 360 12.98 -20.90 -41.77
CA TRP A 360 14.09 -21.65 -41.18
C TRP A 360 15.12 -20.67 -40.59
N GLY A 361 15.31 -20.74 -39.27
CA GLY A 361 16.20 -19.84 -38.53
C GLY A 361 15.46 -18.62 -37.96
N THR A 362 16.16 -17.86 -37.13
CA THR A 362 15.65 -16.68 -36.45
C THR A 362 16.50 -15.47 -36.81
N ASN A 363 15.91 -14.28 -36.83
CA ASN A 363 16.60 -13.00 -36.98
C ASN A 363 16.72 -12.34 -35.61
N GLU A 364 17.76 -12.73 -34.87
CA GLU A 364 18.02 -12.26 -33.52
C GLU A 364 18.24 -10.75 -33.46
N GLY A 365 18.88 -10.17 -34.48
CA GLY A 365 19.08 -8.72 -34.58
C GLY A 365 17.77 -7.93 -34.54
N LEU A 366 16.77 -8.36 -35.31
CA LEU A 366 15.45 -7.71 -35.31
C LEU A 366 14.72 -7.87 -33.96
N ILE A 367 14.90 -9.00 -33.27
CA ILE A 367 14.36 -9.20 -31.91
C ILE A 367 15.00 -8.22 -30.94
N ILE A 368 16.31 -8.01 -31.03
CA ILE A 368 17.07 -7.06 -30.19
C ILE A 368 16.61 -5.63 -30.48
N ASP A 369 16.52 -5.23 -31.75
CA ASP A 369 16.15 -3.87 -32.19
C ASP A 369 14.75 -3.46 -31.71
N ILE A 370 13.85 -4.43 -31.59
CA ILE A 370 12.51 -4.19 -31.07
C ILE A 370 12.52 -4.31 -29.54
N LEU A 371 12.73 -5.50 -28.99
CA LEU A 371 12.51 -5.75 -27.57
C LEU A 371 13.51 -5.01 -26.69
N GLY A 372 14.77 -4.88 -27.11
CA GLY A 372 15.83 -4.14 -26.40
C GLY A 372 15.56 -2.63 -26.31
N HIS A 373 14.61 -2.12 -27.09
CA HIS A 373 14.28 -0.71 -27.22
C HIS A 373 12.81 -0.39 -26.89
N ARG A 374 12.17 -1.23 -26.07
CA ARG A 374 10.81 -1.03 -25.56
C ARG A 374 10.80 -1.10 -24.04
N ASN A 375 10.05 -0.21 -23.39
CA ASN A 375 9.84 -0.23 -21.95
C ASN A 375 8.82 -1.31 -21.52
N ALA A 376 8.66 -1.54 -20.22
CA ALA A 376 7.76 -2.56 -19.68
C ALA A 376 6.31 -2.46 -20.23
N GLU A 377 5.73 -1.25 -20.27
CA GLU A 377 4.37 -1.03 -20.78
C GLU A 377 4.24 -1.43 -22.25
N GLN A 378 5.21 -1.03 -23.08
CA GLN A 378 5.26 -1.37 -24.50
C GLN A 378 5.46 -2.86 -24.72
N ARG A 379 6.37 -3.51 -23.97
CA ARG A 379 6.59 -4.97 -24.07
C ARG A 379 5.34 -5.75 -23.65
N ASN A 380 4.63 -5.30 -22.62
CA ASN A 380 3.35 -5.90 -22.21
C ASN A 380 2.27 -5.74 -23.29
N LEU A 381 2.17 -4.55 -23.89
CA LEU A 381 1.22 -4.29 -24.97
C LEU A 381 1.55 -5.14 -26.21
N ILE A 382 2.82 -5.25 -26.59
CA ILE A 382 3.28 -6.13 -27.68
C ILE A 382 2.88 -7.58 -27.39
N ARG A 383 3.18 -8.12 -26.21
CA ARG A 383 2.81 -9.50 -25.84
C ARG A 383 1.30 -9.73 -25.92
N LYS A 384 0.51 -8.78 -25.42
CA LYS A 384 -0.96 -8.85 -25.46
C LYS A 384 -1.49 -8.83 -26.90
N THR A 385 -1.09 -7.83 -27.69
CA THR A 385 -1.54 -7.69 -29.09
C THR A 385 -1.06 -8.86 -29.94
N TYR A 386 0.14 -9.38 -29.70
CA TYR A 386 0.66 -10.55 -30.40
C TYR A 386 -0.21 -11.80 -30.14
N ALA A 387 -0.61 -12.02 -28.88
CA ALA A 387 -1.51 -13.11 -28.51
C ALA A 387 -2.91 -12.95 -29.11
N GLU A 388 -3.46 -11.73 -29.12
CA GLU A 388 -4.76 -11.42 -29.73
C GLU A 388 -4.75 -11.58 -31.26
N THR A 389 -3.64 -11.20 -31.92
CA THR A 389 -3.53 -11.19 -33.39
C THR A 389 -3.20 -12.57 -33.96
N TYR A 390 -2.30 -13.32 -33.31
CA TYR A 390 -1.78 -14.59 -33.85
C TYR A 390 -2.23 -15.82 -33.06
N GLY A 391 -2.94 -15.64 -31.93
CA GLY A 391 -3.40 -16.76 -31.10
C GLY A 391 -2.27 -17.53 -30.41
N GLU A 392 -1.07 -16.96 -30.32
CA GLU A 392 0.12 -17.58 -29.73
C GLU A 392 0.77 -16.64 -28.71
N ASP A 393 1.29 -17.19 -27.62
CA ASP A 393 2.05 -16.42 -26.62
C ASP A 393 3.46 -16.10 -27.16
N LEU A 394 3.78 -14.81 -27.27
CA LEU A 394 5.07 -14.34 -27.79
C LEU A 394 6.25 -14.93 -27.02
N LEU A 395 6.17 -15.06 -25.69
CA LEU A 395 7.28 -15.62 -24.91
C LEU A 395 7.48 -17.09 -25.20
N LYS A 396 6.40 -17.84 -25.46
CA LYS A 396 6.49 -19.25 -25.88
C LYS A 396 7.01 -19.41 -27.30
N ALA A 397 6.75 -18.45 -28.18
CA ALA A 397 7.35 -18.46 -29.51
C ALA A 397 8.87 -18.25 -29.40
N LEU A 398 9.31 -17.24 -28.64
CA LEU A 398 10.73 -16.96 -28.42
C LEU A 398 11.48 -18.13 -27.76
N ASP A 399 10.88 -18.79 -26.77
CA ASP A 399 11.42 -19.98 -26.08
C ASP A 399 11.64 -21.19 -27.02
N LYS A 400 10.90 -21.29 -28.13
CA LYS A 400 11.09 -22.38 -29.12
C LYS A 400 12.16 -22.07 -30.16
N GLU A 401 12.35 -20.79 -30.45
CA GLU A 401 13.14 -20.30 -31.58
C GLU A 401 14.57 -19.93 -31.15
N LEU A 402 14.73 -19.45 -29.91
CA LEU A 402 16.02 -19.06 -29.35
C LEU A 402 16.63 -20.20 -28.54
N SER A 403 17.92 -20.10 -28.23
CA SER A 403 18.60 -21.06 -27.34
C SER A 403 19.64 -20.40 -26.42
N ASN A 404 20.01 -21.12 -25.36
CA ASN A 404 21.13 -20.81 -24.45
C ASN A 404 20.97 -19.46 -23.72
N ASP A 405 22.08 -18.74 -23.50
CA ASP A 405 22.10 -17.51 -22.70
C ASP A 405 21.34 -16.35 -23.36
N PHE A 406 21.31 -16.32 -24.70
CA PHE A 406 20.55 -15.31 -25.45
C PHE A 406 19.04 -15.47 -25.23
N GLU A 407 18.53 -16.70 -25.32
CA GLU A 407 17.13 -17.02 -24.98
C GLU A 407 16.79 -16.58 -23.56
N ARG A 408 17.61 -16.96 -22.57
CA ARG A 408 17.38 -16.58 -21.18
C ARG A 408 17.36 -15.06 -20.99
N LEU A 409 18.26 -14.35 -21.65
CA LEU A 409 18.33 -12.89 -21.61
C LEU A 409 17.07 -12.25 -22.20
N VAL A 410 16.66 -12.68 -23.40
CA VAL A 410 15.47 -12.18 -24.10
C VAL A 410 14.20 -12.46 -23.28
N LEU A 411 14.01 -13.69 -22.80
CA LEU A 411 12.81 -14.06 -22.03
C LEU A 411 12.74 -13.30 -20.71
N LEU A 412 13.87 -13.16 -19.99
CA LEU A 412 13.90 -12.45 -18.73
C LEU A 412 13.66 -10.94 -18.93
N TRP A 413 14.22 -10.36 -20.00
CA TRP A 413 14.01 -8.96 -20.35
C TRP A 413 12.56 -8.67 -20.80
N ALA A 414 11.99 -9.54 -21.62
CA ALA A 414 10.66 -9.35 -22.21
C ALA A 414 9.51 -9.38 -21.18
N LEU A 415 9.72 -10.00 -20.02
CA LEU A 415 8.78 -9.98 -18.90
C LEU A 415 8.60 -8.56 -18.34
N ASP A 416 7.40 -8.33 -17.79
CA ASP A 416 7.16 -7.21 -16.89
C ASP A 416 8.11 -7.29 -15.68
N PRO A 417 8.62 -6.17 -15.12
CA PRO A 417 9.49 -6.20 -13.95
C PRO A 417 8.94 -7.02 -12.77
N ALA A 418 7.63 -6.99 -12.52
CA ALA A 418 7.00 -7.78 -11.46
C ALA A 418 6.98 -9.29 -11.80
N GLU A 419 6.67 -9.65 -13.04
CA GLU A 419 6.72 -11.04 -13.51
C GLU A 419 8.15 -11.60 -13.52
N ARG A 420 9.11 -10.75 -13.87
CA ARG A 420 10.56 -11.03 -13.87
C ARG A 420 11.04 -11.34 -12.46
N ASP A 421 10.67 -10.51 -11.48
CA ASP A 421 11.02 -10.74 -10.08
C ASP A 421 10.34 -11.97 -9.50
N ALA A 422 9.07 -12.21 -9.85
CA ALA A 422 8.37 -13.43 -9.45
C ALA A 422 9.07 -14.69 -9.99
N LEU A 423 9.49 -14.67 -11.25
CA LEU A 423 10.23 -15.76 -11.87
C LEU A 423 11.56 -16.01 -11.16
N LEU A 424 12.37 -14.98 -10.97
CA LEU A 424 13.68 -15.06 -10.33
C LEU A 424 13.57 -15.54 -8.88
N ALA A 425 12.57 -15.06 -8.13
CA ALA A 425 12.35 -15.49 -6.77
C ALA A 425 11.93 -16.97 -6.70
N ASN A 426 11.08 -17.43 -7.63
CA ASN A 426 10.68 -18.84 -7.70
C ASN A 426 11.82 -19.76 -8.14
N GLU A 427 12.68 -19.32 -9.07
CA GLU A 427 13.91 -20.04 -9.39
C GLU A 427 14.81 -20.15 -8.15
N ALA A 428 14.92 -19.08 -7.37
CA ALA A 428 15.76 -19.03 -6.17
C ALA A 428 15.27 -19.88 -4.99
N THR A 429 14.03 -20.40 -5.01
CA THR A 429 13.51 -21.35 -4.00
C THR A 429 13.61 -22.81 -4.45
N LYS A 430 13.83 -23.09 -5.74
CA LYS A 430 13.90 -24.46 -6.28
C LYS A 430 15.22 -25.14 -5.94
N ARG A 431 15.16 -26.46 -5.69
CA ARG A 431 16.27 -27.32 -5.24
C ARG A 431 17.59 -27.20 -6.01
N TRP A 432 17.54 -27.00 -7.34
CA TRP A 432 18.74 -26.97 -8.20
C TRP A 432 19.25 -25.56 -8.49
N THR A 433 18.44 -24.54 -8.21
CA THR A 433 18.71 -23.12 -8.49
C THR A 433 18.59 -22.27 -7.23
N SER A 434 18.61 -22.90 -6.05
CA SER A 434 18.34 -22.24 -4.78
C SER A 434 19.38 -21.17 -4.50
N SER A 435 18.95 -19.93 -4.27
CA SER A 435 19.86 -18.82 -4.02
C SER A 435 19.27 -17.85 -3.00
N ASN A 436 19.73 -18.01 -1.76
CA ASN A 436 19.43 -17.08 -0.67
C ASN A 436 19.81 -15.63 -1.01
N GLN A 437 20.87 -15.45 -1.81
CA GLN A 437 21.33 -14.13 -2.22
C GLN A 437 20.34 -13.46 -3.20
N VAL A 438 19.75 -14.20 -4.14
CA VAL A 438 18.75 -13.65 -5.08
C VAL A 438 17.47 -13.24 -4.34
N LEU A 439 17.00 -14.05 -3.40
CA LEU A 439 15.84 -13.72 -2.55
C LEU A 439 16.09 -12.44 -1.74
N MET A 440 17.25 -12.35 -1.09
CA MET A 440 17.67 -11.16 -0.34
C MET A 440 17.77 -9.94 -1.26
N GLU A 441 18.34 -10.09 -2.45
CA GLU A 441 18.51 -9.00 -3.39
C GLU A 441 17.17 -8.42 -3.85
N ILE A 442 16.24 -9.27 -4.28
CA ILE A 442 14.89 -8.83 -4.69
C ILE A 442 14.22 -8.10 -3.52
N ALA A 443 14.24 -8.66 -2.32
CA ALA A 443 13.61 -8.05 -1.16
C ALA A 443 14.23 -6.71 -0.72
N CYS A 444 15.53 -6.52 -0.89
CA CYS A 444 16.24 -5.35 -0.36
C CYS A 444 16.43 -4.22 -1.39
N THR A 445 16.46 -4.54 -2.68
CA THR A 445 16.75 -3.56 -3.76
C THR A 445 15.51 -3.02 -4.47
N ARG A 446 14.33 -3.60 -4.21
CA ARG A 446 13.04 -3.11 -4.72
C ARG A 446 12.46 -2.04 -3.79
N SER A 447 11.58 -1.20 -4.34
CA SER A 447 10.65 -0.41 -3.55
C SER A 447 9.58 -1.31 -2.92
N ALA A 448 8.85 -0.80 -1.93
CA ALA A 448 7.76 -1.52 -1.29
C ALA A 448 6.68 -1.93 -2.30
N ASN A 449 6.36 -1.03 -3.25
CA ASN A 449 5.38 -1.29 -4.32
C ASN A 449 5.91 -2.30 -5.35
N GLN A 450 7.17 -2.19 -5.79
CA GLN A 450 7.77 -3.18 -6.69
C GLN A 450 7.76 -4.59 -6.09
N LEU A 451 8.10 -4.73 -4.81
CA LEU A 451 8.07 -6.01 -4.10
C LEU A 451 6.62 -6.54 -3.96
N LEU A 452 5.65 -5.67 -3.70
CA LEU A 452 4.23 -6.03 -3.69
C LEU A 452 3.77 -6.54 -5.05
N HIS A 453 4.09 -5.84 -6.14
CA HIS A 453 3.73 -6.26 -7.49
C HIS A 453 4.40 -7.59 -7.85
N ALA A 454 5.66 -7.81 -7.47
CA ALA A 454 6.32 -9.10 -7.64
C ALA A 454 5.58 -10.22 -6.90
N ARG A 455 5.10 -9.98 -5.67
CA ARG A 455 4.28 -10.95 -4.91
C ARG A 455 2.93 -11.23 -5.59
N GLN A 456 2.27 -10.21 -6.13
CA GLN A 456 1.03 -10.35 -6.91
C GLN A 456 1.26 -11.18 -8.18
N ALA A 457 2.34 -10.92 -8.92
CA ALA A 457 2.72 -11.69 -10.08
C ALA A 457 3.08 -13.14 -9.71
N TYR A 458 3.70 -13.36 -8.54
CA TYR A 458 3.96 -14.68 -7.99
C TYR A 458 2.67 -15.46 -7.71
N HIS A 459 1.68 -14.82 -7.07
CA HIS A 459 0.35 -15.40 -6.86
C HIS A 459 -0.33 -15.74 -8.18
N ALA A 460 -0.30 -14.81 -9.13
CA ALA A 460 -0.92 -14.98 -10.44
C ALA A 460 -0.30 -16.16 -11.20
N ARG A 461 1.02 -16.31 -11.17
CA ARG A 461 1.76 -17.33 -11.93
C ARG A 461 1.80 -18.69 -11.26
N TYR A 462 2.07 -18.74 -9.95
CA TYR A 462 2.37 -19.99 -9.24
C TYR A 462 1.25 -20.47 -8.32
N LYS A 463 0.19 -19.68 -8.13
CA LYS A 463 -0.98 -20.01 -7.30
C LYS A 463 -0.66 -20.30 -5.83
N LYS A 464 0.43 -19.69 -5.37
CA LYS A 464 1.00 -19.75 -4.03
C LYS A 464 1.77 -18.45 -3.77
N SER A 465 2.11 -18.16 -2.52
CA SER A 465 2.79 -16.95 -2.07
C SER A 465 4.31 -17.12 -2.10
N LEU A 466 5.05 -16.03 -2.31
CA LEU A 466 6.51 -16.07 -2.26
C LEU A 466 6.98 -16.48 -0.85
N GLU A 467 6.29 -15.99 0.17
CA GLU A 467 6.57 -16.18 1.58
C GLU A 467 6.48 -17.65 1.99
N GLU A 468 5.48 -18.38 1.50
CA GLU A 468 5.33 -19.80 1.84
C GLU A 468 6.43 -20.64 1.17
N ASP A 469 6.83 -20.31 -0.06
CA ASP A 469 7.95 -20.99 -0.70
C ASP A 469 9.27 -20.68 -0.02
N VAL A 470 9.53 -19.42 0.34
CA VAL A 470 10.73 -19.04 1.09
C VAL A 470 10.73 -19.72 2.45
N ALA A 471 9.60 -19.73 3.17
CA ALA A 471 9.48 -20.40 4.46
C ALA A 471 9.70 -21.91 4.35
N HIS A 472 9.22 -22.54 3.28
CA HIS A 472 9.36 -23.98 3.05
C HIS A 472 10.78 -24.40 2.67
N HIS A 473 11.46 -23.60 1.83
CA HIS A 473 12.74 -23.98 1.23
C HIS A 473 13.98 -23.42 1.95
N THR A 474 13.80 -22.52 2.92
CA THR A 474 14.90 -21.97 3.73
C THR A 474 14.81 -22.46 5.17
N THR A 475 15.95 -22.63 5.84
CA THR A 475 16.02 -23.10 7.24
C THR A 475 17.02 -22.27 8.06
N GLY A 476 16.96 -22.41 9.39
CA GLY A 476 17.90 -21.77 10.32
C GLY A 476 17.93 -20.25 10.23
N ASP A 477 19.12 -19.67 10.30
CA ASP A 477 19.31 -18.21 10.28
C ASP A 477 18.87 -17.58 8.95
N PHE A 478 19.05 -18.30 7.83
CA PHE A 478 18.58 -17.87 6.52
C PHE A 478 17.07 -17.70 6.48
N HIS A 479 16.32 -18.67 7.00
CA HIS A 479 14.86 -18.57 7.12
C HIS A 479 14.45 -17.36 7.95
N LYS A 480 15.09 -17.20 9.12
CA LYS A 480 14.79 -16.14 10.07
C LYS A 480 14.99 -14.74 9.48
N LEU A 481 15.96 -14.58 8.58
CA LEU A 481 16.22 -13.32 7.87
C LEU A 481 15.37 -13.16 6.61
N LEU A 482 15.33 -14.17 5.74
CA LEU A 482 14.74 -14.05 4.40
C LEU A 482 13.22 -13.92 4.44
N LEU A 483 12.54 -14.65 5.34
CA LEU A 483 11.10 -14.60 5.45
C LEU A 483 10.59 -13.16 5.71
N PRO A 484 11.03 -12.45 6.77
CA PRO A 484 10.58 -11.08 6.99
C PRO A 484 11.08 -10.09 5.93
N LEU A 485 12.19 -10.36 5.24
CA LEU A 485 12.65 -9.52 4.12
C LEU A 485 11.66 -9.59 2.94
N VAL A 486 11.32 -10.79 2.46
CA VAL A 486 10.42 -10.96 1.31
C VAL A 486 8.98 -10.59 1.61
N SER A 487 8.57 -10.62 2.89
CA SER A 487 7.24 -10.18 3.34
C SER A 487 7.13 -8.67 3.58
N SER A 488 8.25 -7.93 3.55
CA SER A 488 8.25 -6.53 3.96
C SER A 488 7.42 -5.64 3.01
N TYR A 489 6.72 -4.66 3.59
CA TYR A 489 6.14 -3.52 2.88
C TYR A 489 6.58 -2.27 3.63
N ARG A 490 7.82 -1.85 3.33
CA ARG A 490 8.53 -0.84 4.13
C ARG A 490 7.91 0.54 3.92
N TYR A 491 7.97 1.34 4.97
CA TYR A 491 7.78 2.78 4.84
C TYR A 491 8.91 3.38 4.01
N GLU A 492 8.57 4.23 3.04
CA GLU A 492 9.52 4.81 2.08
C GLU A 492 9.74 6.32 2.30
N GLY A 493 9.18 6.88 3.38
CA GLY A 493 9.46 8.26 3.75
C GLY A 493 10.90 8.49 4.20
N GLU A 494 11.37 9.72 4.00
CA GLU A 494 12.71 10.20 4.37
C GLU A 494 12.83 10.55 5.86
N GLU A 495 11.76 10.41 6.63
CA GLU A 495 11.69 10.70 8.05
C GLU A 495 12.59 9.75 8.84
N VAL A 496 13.46 10.34 9.67
CA VAL A 496 14.42 9.61 10.50
C VAL A 496 14.25 9.99 11.96
N ASN A 497 14.19 8.98 12.83
CA ASN A 497 14.28 9.15 14.27
C ASN A 497 15.72 8.89 14.73
N MET A 498 16.47 9.97 14.98
CA MET A 498 17.88 9.91 15.37
C MET A 498 18.11 9.29 16.75
N THR A 499 17.18 9.48 17.69
CA THR A 499 17.25 8.85 19.02
C THR A 499 17.13 7.33 18.91
N LEU A 500 16.19 6.87 18.07
CA LEU A 500 16.03 5.45 17.78
C LEU A 500 17.25 4.91 17.03
N ALA A 501 17.76 5.65 16.04
CA ALA A 501 18.95 5.25 15.26
C ALA A 501 20.17 5.03 16.16
N LYS A 502 20.43 5.95 17.10
CA LYS A 502 21.51 5.81 18.09
C LYS A 502 21.31 4.59 19.00
N THR A 503 20.09 4.35 19.45
CA THR A 503 19.77 3.22 20.32
C THR A 503 19.94 1.89 19.58
N GLU A 504 19.40 1.78 18.37
CA GLU A 504 19.50 0.58 17.53
C GLU A 504 20.94 0.33 17.06
N ALA A 505 21.75 1.37 16.83
CA ALA A 505 23.17 1.20 16.51
C ALA A 505 23.94 0.51 17.66
N LYS A 506 23.65 0.89 18.91
CA LYS A 506 24.23 0.24 20.10
C LYS A 506 23.77 -1.21 20.24
N LEU A 507 22.48 -1.43 20.05
CA LEU A 507 21.89 -2.75 20.07
C LEU A 507 22.52 -3.68 19.02
N LEU A 508 22.62 -3.23 17.76
CA LEU A 508 23.28 -3.99 16.69
C LEU A 508 24.73 -4.34 17.05
N HIS A 509 25.49 -3.39 17.60
CA HIS A 509 26.86 -3.63 18.01
C HIS A 509 26.97 -4.67 19.13
N GLU A 510 26.12 -4.56 20.16
CA GLU A 510 26.06 -5.53 21.26
C GLU A 510 25.77 -6.95 20.74
N LYS A 511 24.73 -7.11 19.91
CA LYS A 511 24.35 -8.42 19.36
C LYS A 511 25.45 -9.02 18.48
N ILE A 512 26.04 -8.21 17.59
CA ILE A 512 27.13 -8.65 16.69
C ILE A 512 28.39 -9.01 17.47
N SER A 513 28.75 -8.24 18.50
CA SER A 513 29.90 -8.52 19.37
C SER A 513 29.76 -9.84 20.10
N ASN A 514 28.53 -10.17 20.52
CA ASN A 514 28.19 -11.44 21.17
C ASN A 514 27.96 -12.60 20.18
N LYS A 515 28.23 -12.41 18.89
CA LYS A 515 27.99 -13.38 17.80
C LYS A 515 26.54 -13.82 17.66
N ALA A 516 25.59 -13.04 18.18
CA ALA A 516 24.16 -13.27 18.05
C ALA A 516 23.65 -12.66 16.72
N TYR A 517 24.17 -13.17 15.59
CA TYR A 517 23.97 -12.56 14.27
C TYR A 517 22.53 -12.63 13.76
N SER A 518 21.77 -13.66 14.16
CA SER A 518 20.37 -13.86 13.83
C SER A 518 19.42 -13.50 14.97
N ASP A 519 19.88 -12.69 15.94
CA ASP A 519 19.04 -12.16 17.01
C ASP A 519 17.86 -11.35 16.45
N ASP A 520 16.71 -11.44 17.11
CA ASP A 520 15.46 -10.82 16.66
C ASP A 520 15.62 -9.32 16.42
N ASP A 521 16.49 -8.64 17.18
CA ASP A 521 16.75 -7.22 16.99
C ASP A 521 17.55 -6.91 15.72
N VAL A 522 18.52 -7.76 15.36
CA VAL A 522 19.27 -7.62 14.10
C VAL A 522 18.32 -7.80 12.92
N ILE A 523 17.50 -8.87 12.97
CA ILE A 523 16.51 -9.16 11.94
C ILE A 523 15.47 -8.05 11.86
N ARG A 524 14.92 -7.61 12.99
CA ARG A 524 13.90 -6.55 13.06
C ARG A 524 14.42 -5.26 12.44
N VAL A 525 15.61 -4.80 12.81
CA VAL A 525 16.17 -3.56 12.24
C VAL A 525 16.35 -3.67 10.74
N LEU A 526 16.99 -4.75 10.26
CA LEU A 526 17.28 -4.92 8.84
C LEU A 526 16.03 -5.18 8.01
N ALA A 527 15.04 -5.92 8.52
CA ALA A 527 13.88 -6.38 7.76
C ALA A 527 12.66 -5.44 7.83
N THR A 528 12.55 -4.57 8.84
CA THR A 528 11.30 -3.82 9.07
C THR A 528 11.43 -2.30 9.00
N ARG A 529 12.62 -1.73 9.24
CA ARG A 529 12.82 -0.27 9.22
C ARG A 529 12.83 0.27 7.79
N SER A 530 12.50 1.56 7.63
CA SER A 530 12.66 2.27 6.35
C SER A 530 14.13 2.32 5.95
N LYS A 531 14.43 2.41 4.65
CA LYS A 531 15.82 2.48 4.17
C LYS A 531 16.53 3.73 4.72
N ALA A 532 15.84 4.87 4.81
CA ALA A 532 16.35 6.09 5.43
C ALA A 532 16.73 5.89 6.91
N GLN A 533 15.85 5.27 7.70
CA GLN A 533 16.12 4.96 9.11
C GLN A 533 17.31 3.99 9.26
N ILE A 534 17.40 2.95 8.43
CA ILE A 534 18.52 2.00 8.46
C ILE A 534 19.83 2.72 8.16
N ASN A 535 19.87 3.57 7.13
CA ASN A 535 21.05 4.36 6.79
C ASN A 535 21.49 5.23 7.98
N ALA A 536 20.56 5.91 8.65
CA ALA A 536 20.87 6.70 9.84
C ALA A 536 21.42 5.86 11.00
N THR A 537 20.83 4.68 11.25
CA THR A 537 21.32 3.72 12.26
C THR A 537 22.76 3.29 11.94
N LEU A 538 23.06 2.96 10.68
CA LEU A 538 24.40 2.52 10.27
C LEU A 538 25.43 3.66 10.28
N ASN A 539 25.03 4.89 9.97
CA ASN A 539 25.88 6.06 10.12
C ASN A 539 26.22 6.30 11.60
N HIS A 540 25.25 6.15 12.51
CA HIS A 540 25.52 6.21 13.95
C HIS A 540 26.42 5.08 14.43
N TYR A 541 26.24 3.86 13.92
CA TYR A 541 27.13 2.74 14.22
C TYR A 541 28.58 3.10 13.87
N LYS A 542 28.82 3.62 12.66
CA LYS A 542 30.15 4.04 12.23
C LYS A 542 30.73 5.15 13.11
N ASN A 543 29.92 6.13 13.48
CA ASN A 543 30.36 7.26 14.30
C ASN A 543 30.74 6.84 15.73
N GLU A 544 30.00 5.90 16.33
CA GLU A 544 30.26 5.43 17.70
C GLU A 544 31.42 4.42 17.75
N TYR A 545 31.55 3.55 16.75
CA TYR A 545 32.50 2.42 16.79
C TYR A 545 33.70 2.56 15.84
N GLY A 546 33.77 3.61 15.02
CA GLY A 546 34.91 3.92 14.16
C GLY A 546 34.98 3.13 12.85
N ASN A 547 34.08 2.16 12.62
CA ASN A 547 34.01 1.41 11.38
C ASN A 547 32.58 1.05 10.97
N ASP A 548 32.38 0.79 9.67
CA ASP A 548 31.09 0.33 9.16
C ASP A 548 30.76 -1.07 9.71
N ILE A 549 29.48 -1.34 9.99
CA ILE A 549 28.97 -2.64 10.50
C ILE A 549 29.47 -3.87 9.72
N ASN A 550 29.71 -3.70 8.42
CA ASN A 550 30.22 -4.74 7.52
C ASN A 550 31.64 -5.21 7.85
N LYS A 551 32.40 -4.47 8.67
CA LYS A 551 33.72 -4.87 9.15
C LYS A 551 33.59 -5.86 10.32
N ASP A 552 32.62 -5.65 11.20
CA ASP A 552 32.38 -6.51 12.37
C ASP A 552 31.64 -7.80 12.01
N LEU A 553 30.90 -7.81 10.90
CA LEU A 553 30.30 -8.99 10.31
C LEU A 553 31.30 -9.88 9.54
N LYS A 554 32.60 -9.85 9.85
CA LYS A 554 33.66 -10.65 9.18
C LYS A 554 34.41 -11.60 10.11
N ALA A 555 33.84 -11.89 11.28
CA ALA A 555 34.44 -12.79 12.26
C ALA A 555 34.80 -14.16 11.65
N ASP A 556 33.91 -14.71 10.82
CA ASP A 556 34.20 -15.87 9.97
C ASP A 556 34.02 -15.52 8.48
N PRO A 557 35.10 -15.51 7.68
CA PRO A 557 35.03 -15.27 6.24
C PRO A 557 34.28 -16.34 5.44
N LYS A 558 34.18 -17.58 5.97
CA LYS A 558 33.52 -18.72 5.32
C LYS A 558 32.03 -18.84 5.67
N ASP A 559 31.58 -18.10 6.68
CA ASP A 559 30.19 -18.08 7.10
C ASP A 559 29.30 -17.40 6.03
N GLU A 560 28.44 -18.20 5.42
CA GLU A 560 27.51 -17.80 4.38
C GLU A 560 26.39 -16.88 4.90
N PHE A 561 25.97 -17.03 6.16
CA PHE A 561 24.97 -16.16 6.76
C PHE A 561 25.56 -14.77 7.03
N LEU A 562 26.80 -14.68 7.52
CA LEU A 562 27.52 -13.41 7.61
C LEU A 562 27.73 -12.77 6.22
N ALA A 563 27.99 -13.59 5.19
CA ALA A 563 28.05 -13.09 3.82
C ALA A 563 26.70 -12.52 3.33
N LEU A 564 25.60 -13.16 3.70
CA LEU A 564 24.25 -12.70 3.40
C LEU A 564 23.94 -11.39 4.13
N LEU A 565 24.20 -11.29 5.45
CA LEU A 565 23.99 -10.06 6.23
C LEU A 565 24.77 -8.86 5.66
N ARG A 566 26.04 -9.06 5.30
CA ARG A 566 26.84 -8.00 4.67
C ARG A 566 26.24 -7.55 3.34
N SER A 567 25.63 -8.47 2.61
CA SER A 567 24.97 -8.19 1.34
C SER A 567 23.62 -7.50 1.56
N THR A 568 22.83 -7.93 2.54
CA THR A 568 21.59 -7.25 2.99
C THR A 568 21.85 -5.79 3.35
N VAL A 569 22.87 -5.53 4.18
CA VAL A 569 23.27 -4.16 4.53
C VAL A 569 23.58 -3.34 3.28
N LYS A 570 24.37 -3.88 2.35
CA LYS A 570 24.68 -3.16 1.11
C LYS A 570 23.45 -2.91 0.25
N CYS A 571 22.60 -3.91 0.04
CA CYS A 571 21.39 -3.73 -0.77
C CYS A 571 20.45 -2.65 -0.23
N LEU A 572 20.35 -2.53 1.10
CA LEU A 572 19.44 -1.59 1.74
C LEU A 572 19.91 -0.12 1.69
N VAL A 573 21.23 0.13 1.71
CA VAL A 573 21.76 1.50 1.83
C VAL A 573 22.80 1.90 0.77
N TYR A 574 23.38 0.94 0.06
CA TYR A 574 24.37 1.12 -1.02
C TYR A 574 24.12 0.13 -2.18
N PRO A 575 22.91 0.08 -2.76
CA PRO A 575 22.53 -0.92 -3.77
C PRO A 575 23.49 -0.93 -4.97
N GLU A 576 23.97 0.22 -5.41
CA GLU A 576 24.91 0.37 -6.51
C GLU A 576 26.24 -0.37 -6.26
N LYS A 577 26.75 -0.32 -5.03
CA LYS A 577 27.98 -1.04 -4.62
C LYS A 577 27.77 -2.53 -4.44
N TYR A 578 26.52 -2.94 -4.21
CA TYR A 578 26.17 -4.35 -4.20
C TYR A 578 26.18 -4.88 -5.64
N PHE A 579 25.45 -4.23 -6.55
CA PHE A 579 25.35 -4.64 -7.96
C PHE A 579 26.69 -4.56 -8.68
N GLU A 580 27.51 -3.52 -8.45
CA GLU A 580 28.88 -3.45 -8.96
C GLU A 580 29.66 -4.71 -8.58
N LYS A 581 29.59 -5.12 -7.32
CA LYS A 581 30.34 -6.28 -6.84
C LYS A 581 29.82 -7.57 -7.47
N VAL A 582 28.51 -7.70 -7.68
CA VAL A 582 27.91 -8.84 -8.38
C VAL A 582 28.45 -8.90 -9.81
N LEU A 583 28.37 -7.81 -10.57
CA LEU A 583 28.90 -7.71 -11.94
C LEU A 583 30.40 -8.00 -12.00
N ARG A 584 31.17 -7.41 -11.08
CA ARG A 584 32.63 -7.59 -11.01
C ARG A 584 33.01 -9.04 -10.75
N LEU A 585 32.26 -9.74 -9.90
CA LEU A 585 32.50 -11.16 -9.63
C LEU A 585 31.99 -12.06 -10.77
N ALA A 586 30.94 -11.63 -11.48
CA ALA A 586 30.42 -12.35 -12.63
C ALA A 586 31.39 -12.29 -13.83
N ILE A 587 32.00 -11.13 -14.08
CA ILE A 587 32.90 -10.91 -15.22
C ILE A 587 34.33 -11.40 -14.91
N ASN A 588 34.90 -11.10 -13.73
CA ASN A 588 36.34 -11.37 -13.48
C ASN A 588 36.68 -12.80 -13.04
N ARG A 589 35.75 -13.76 -13.11
CA ARG A 589 36.07 -15.17 -12.84
C ARG A 589 36.69 -15.80 -14.11
N ARG A 590 37.33 -16.98 -13.97
CA ARG A 590 37.70 -17.77 -15.16
C ARG A 590 36.40 -18.29 -15.76
N GLY A 591 35.89 -17.62 -16.79
CA GLY A 591 34.53 -17.77 -17.31
C GLY A 591 33.58 -16.74 -16.70
N THR A 592 32.52 -16.40 -17.44
CA THR A 592 31.49 -15.46 -17.00
C THR A 592 30.46 -16.20 -16.15
N ASP A 593 29.89 -15.55 -15.13
CA ASP A 593 28.63 -16.02 -14.50
C ASP A 593 27.48 -15.35 -15.26
N GLU A 594 27.07 -15.94 -16.38
CA GLU A 594 26.05 -15.40 -17.27
C GLU A 594 24.71 -15.23 -16.54
N GLY A 595 24.41 -16.09 -15.56
CA GLY A 595 23.21 -16.00 -14.74
C GLY A 595 23.18 -14.72 -13.89
N ALA A 596 24.29 -14.39 -13.22
CA ALA A 596 24.39 -13.15 -12.46
C ALA A 596 24.42 -11.91 -13.36
N LEU A 597 25.17 -11.95 -14.47
CA LEU A 597 25.26 -10.84 -15.43
C LEU A 597 23.90 -10.51 -16.05
N THR A 598 23.22 -11.52 -16.59
CA THR A 598 21.87 -11.42 -17.17
C THR A 598 20.87 -10.84 -16.18
N ARG A 599 20.87 -11.36 -14.95
CA ARG A 599 19.92 -10.95 -13.92
C ARG A 599 20.12 -9.48 -13.53
N VAL A 600 21.36 -9.03 -13.32
CA VAL A 600 21.61 -7.63 -12.95
C VAL A 600 21.25 -6.69 -14.10
N VAL A 601 21.67 -6.99 -15.33
CA VAL A 601 21.37 -6.12 -16.48
C VAL A 601 19.86 -6.03 -16.72
N CYS A 602 19.15 -7.16 -16.81
CA CYS A 602 17.71 -7.15 -17.06
C CYS A 602 16.90 -6.50 -15.94
N THR A 603 17.31 -6.64 -14.68
CA THR A 603 16.52 -6.08 -13.57
C THR A 603 16.80 -4.61 -13.30
N ARG A 604 17.95 -4.09 -13.72
CA ARG A 604 18.39 -2.73 -13.38
C ARG A 604 18.42 -1.75 -14.55
N ALA A 605 18.36 -2.23 -15.81
CA ALA A 605 18.40 -1.38 -17.00
C ALA A 605 17.29 -0.31 -17.04
N GLU A 606 16.13 -0.60 -16.42
CA GLU A 606 14.97 0.31 -16.30
C GLU A 606 14.97 1.10 -14.98
N VAL A 607 16.02 1.00 -14.15
CA VAL A 607 16.04 1.54 -12.78
C VAL A 607 17.28 2.42 -12.53
N ASP A 608 18.45 1.80 -12.40
CA ASP A 608 19.67 2.47 -11.92
C ASP A 608 20.96 1.89 -12.50
N LEU A 609 20.88 1.13 -13.61
CA LEU A 609 22.06 0.50 -14.23
C LEU A 609 23.13 1.51 -14.64
N LYS A 610 22.76 2.78 -14.91
CA LYS A 610 23.72 3.85 -15.20
C LYS A 610 24.58 4.17 -13.99
N ILE A 611 23.96 4.30 -12.81
CA ILE A 611 24.68 4.53 -11.54
C ILE A 611 25.57 3.32 -11.22
N ILE A 612 25.07 2.11 -11.45
CA ILE A 612 25.83 0.88 -11.28
C ILE A 612 27.04 0.84 -12.23
N ALA A 613 26.87 1.26 -13.48
CA ALA A 613 27.95 1.34 -14.46
C ALA A 613 29.02 2.39 -14.06
N ASP A 614 28.61 3.55 -13.54
CA ASP A 614 29.51 4.57 -13.01
C ASP A 614 30.31 4.04 -11.81
N GLU A 615 29.66 3.36 -10.87
CA GLU A 615 30.32 2.71 -9.73
C GLU A 615 31.26 1.58 -10.18
N TYR A 616 30.88 0.82 -11.21
CA TYR A 616 31.73 -0.20 -11.82
C TYR A 616 32.98 0.42 -12.43
N GLN A 617 32.85 1.50 -13.20
CA GLN A 617 33.99 2.23 -13.76
C GLN A 617 34.88 2.79 -12.66
N ARG A 618 34.30 3.42 -11.63
CA ARG A 618 35.04 3.95 -10.49
C ARG A 618 35.83 2.87 -9.75
N ARG A 619 35.29 1.66 -9.65
CA ARG A 619 35.91 0.56 -8.91
C ARG A 619 36.92 -0.25 -9.72
N ASN A 620 36.70 -0.40 -11.03
CA ASN A 620 37.45 -1.29 -11.91
C ASN A 620 38.32 -0.57 -12.94
N SER A 621 38.19 0.75 -13.08
CA SER A 621 38.89 1.57 -14.09
C SER A 621 38.60 1.16 -15.54
N VAL A 622 37.51 0.43 -15.77
CA VAL A 622 37.05 -0.03 -17.09
C VAL A 622 35.53 0.21 -17.17
N PRO A 623 35.00 0.81 -18.24
CA PRO A 623 33.56 0.95 -18.45
C PRO A 623 32.86 -0.41 -18.45
N LEU A 624 31.65 -0.49 -17.89
CA LEU A 624 30.89 -1.75 -17.81
C LEU A 624 30.67 -2.39 -19.18
N THR A 625 30.27 -1.60 -20.19
CA THR A 625 30.08 -2.07 -21.57
C THR A 625 31.35 -2.70 -22.16
N ARG A 626 32.51 -2.09 -21.93
CA ARG A 626 33.81 -2.65 -22.37
C ARG A 626 34.18 -3.94 -21.64
N ALA A 627 33.79 -4.07 -20.37
CA ALA A 627 34.01 -5.28 -19.59
C ALA A 627 33.14 -6.44 -20.08
N ILE A 628 31.89 -6.17 -20.47
CA ILE A 628 30.95 -7.16 -21.03
C ILE A 628 31.49 -7.74 -22.35
N VAL A 629 31.88 -6.88 -23.30
CA VAL A 629 32.44 -7.28 -24.63
C VAL A 629 33.63 -8.23 -24.51
N LYS A 630 34.39 -8.16 -23.41
CA LYS A 630 35.59 -8.98 -23.25
C LYS A 630 35.27 -10.45 -23.01
N ASP A 631 34.19 -10.74 -22.29
CA ASP A 631 33.91 -12.06 -21.74
C ASP A 631 32.54 -12.62 -22.21
N THR A 632 31.83 -11.91 -23.10
CA THR A 632 30.60 -12.36 -23.77
C THR A 632 30.74 -12.26 -25.29
N HIS A 633 29.90 -12.97 -26.05
CA HIS A 633 29.96 -13.00 -27.52
C HIS A 633 28.55 -13.11 -28.13
N GLY A 634 28.43 -12.79 -29.42
CA GLY A 634 27.22 -13.06 -30.22
C GLY A 634 26.02 -12.19 -29.84
N ASP A 635 24.80 -12.69 -30.06
CA ASP A 635 23.58 -11.90 -29.82
C ASP A 635 23.28 -11.68 -28.33
N TYR A 636 23.82 -12.56 -27.46
CA TYR A 636 23.84 -12.34 -26.01
C TYR A 636 24.60 -11.07 -25.64
N GLU A 637 25.81 -10.88 -26.19
CA GLU A 637 26.60 -9.66 -25.99
C GLU A 637 25.86 -8.42 -26.52
N LYS A 638 25.33 -8.49 -27.75
CA LYS A 638 24.63 -7.36 -28.37
C LYS A 638 23.47 -6.88 -27.51
N LEU A 639 22.61 -7.79 -27.05
CA LEU A 639 21.47 -7.40 -26.22
C LEU A 639 21.92 -6.87 -24.85
N LEU A 640 22.96 -7.46 -24.23
CA LEU A 640 23.51 -6.91 -22.99
C LEU A 640 24.02 -5.47 -23.16
N LEU A 641 24.66 -5.17 -24.30
CA LEU A 641 25.14 -3.84 -24.61
C LEU A 641 24.00 -2.84 -24.83
N VAL A 642 22.99 -3.23 -25.60
CA VAL A 642 21.77 -2.43 -25.81
C VAL A 642 21.12 -2.10 -24.46
N LEU A 643 20.93 -3.08 -23.59
CA LEU A 643 20.35 -2.87 -22.26
C LEU A 643 21.26 -2.06 -21.33
N ALA A 644 22.58 -2.13 -21.52
CA ALA A 644 23.55 -1.30 -20.80
C ALA A 644 23.68 0.13 -21.36
N GLY A 645 22.83 0.51 -22.33
CA GLY A 645 22.77 1.87 -22.88
C GLY A 645 23.82 2.15 -23.97
N HIS A 646 24.33 1.10 -24.61
CA HIS A 646 25.12 1.25 -25.82
C HIS A 646 24.18 1.64 -26.98
N VAL A 647 24.37 2.83 -27.53
CA VAL A 647 23.72 3.27 -28.76
C VAL A 647 24.78 3.15 -29.86
N GLU A 648 24.46 2.46 -30.94
CA GLU A 648 25.42 2.12 -32.00
C GLU A 648 26.20 3.34 -32.54
N ASN A 649 27.42 3.02 -32.97
CA ASN A 649 28.24 3.77 -33.92
C ASN A 649 27.90 3.31 -35.34
#